data_AF-A0A1E1MS83-F1
#
_entry.id   AF-A0A1E1MS83-F1
#
_cell.length_a   1.000
_cell.length_b   1.000
_cell.length_c   1.000
_cell.angle_alpha   90.00
_cell.angle_beta   90.00
_cell.angle_gamma   90.00
#
_symmetry.space_group_name_H-M   'P 1'
#
loop_
_entity.id
_entity.type
_entity.pdbx_description
1 polymer ?
#
loop_
_entity_poly.entity_id
_entity_poly.type
_entity_poly.pdbx_seq_one_letter_code
_entity_poly.pdbx_strand_id
1 'polypeptide(L)'
;MAETGEQLSRSRSRSSDHHERLEPQLLRAAENDDVEKLREIIEAARTRRQLTENFLRIGLVRSSEKGKVSATEYLLTQGAQPDGATGNRLSPLFKAVERNNIGIVHLLLEHGANPETADKKGRTALMTAAWMNFWHILNSLIVRGADINAKDGRGRNVLHNLGADKQCNWGDSVIELLLKENIYIDGVEGQDQLGRSPLHWACATGKTHLAELLLTRPRLPRANVHAVEFRGKTSLHLAAAHDWIDIVELLLENGADISAKSDGGWTPLHNACEFGFEKVVRTLVEAGSDVNAKLLTGITPLHLAAQRGHLGVVKYLLEQKDIKKAARDTFGSTPFLRAAQNRHKDIVNLLAPFNHMDGISEDALGASNGFNATVVDFGNFHNENRVKRPTVYGIVLVEVGLVIADGDVELLYGRDPVNSRKPKYTILPIDDKASDFRWIHLPANNMAWIEVLLTKMFIEEGASDVEGFKALEKSFSHHHRGQQSHSHFMRPLCQSSTRAARISKLPVEPTVDPGAPKIVINGADAKGSPKPASRNSTFREDSNGFSKSLNGKDHDKGAHKDKGKKPHTKGNKSPKLNDTPSKDKDTPRKPSQSLDRPSTPGRNETPLQAKGNVFTFMPYLHFESTRRRQEMQQAIKRAEKMRSPLCPYLGKAQTYDEMLIRAHLATSNVSLHVRRTLDQFFYHNIDTESRDQDQVVYRYQLKGKEHEDPDLDPKIVMVDQLWMWVLGKDLIVTSFPQRWQQPKNDPLNVLDSVIEDINSKTREPVKSVYDLAMIITGRCTGVFDRHRMGDDEYQFLDMFESSIGSATDRETILFKEFNAASAQASIWLQHHRKSHGFSRFIEHGTTEAEIKHETNYMQWDAEEEKFKMEELMRNPPFIDKLLDIGQETDLLAETKDIRDELNMIAKVLDDQKNVLPDLQEAVCDIYRDEQKSQTEVKKRFREQLKTIEMHLKDIERMDRQAERIYKSITDMLDLKQKHANAFEARFARDQAAGTARQSQTIMVFTIVTIIFLPLSFIAAFFAINIREFPRSESGTSLPLSWVSKYMFGIGFAVSIPLIAIALSLDDIGHLFRRVRRTLTQRRLKKERASQPGDGSLDTLTFAQALSVARSTRKSIETEWIRERFSTSTRPPPVVRPEIRQTATGFKMTRTSGDLERGTQVRDLAVSKA
;
A
#
# COMPACT_ATOMS: atom_id res chain seq x y z
N MET A 1 17.63 -81.90 29.39
CA MET A 1 19.01 -82.36 29.69
C MET A 1 19.70 -81.25 30.45
N ALA A 2 20.36 -81.59 31.58
CA ALA A 2 21.24 -80.73 32.42
C ALA A 2 20.62 -79.39 32.94
N GLU A 3 20.76 -78.93 34.17
CA GLU A 3 21.94 -78.85 35.08
C GLU A 3 23.06 -77.98 34.51
N THR A 4 23.69 -77.05 35.24
CA THR A 4 23.61 -76.62 36.66
C THR A 4 23.22 -75.13 36.75
N GLY A 5 22.99 -74.49 37.91
CA GLY A 5 22.94 -74.95 39.29
C GLY A 5 23.92 -74.19 40.20
N GLU A 6 23.42 -73.27 41.03
CA GLU A 6 24.14 -72.80 42.23
C GLU A 6 23.16 -72.34 43.32
N GLN A 7 23.61 -72.34 44.59
CA GLN A 7 22.78 -72.12 45.78
C GLN A 7 23.05 -70.76 46.41
N LEU A 8 22.06 -70.20 47.13
CA LEU A 8 22.36 -69.49 48.37
C LEU A 8 21.19 -69.57 49.35
N SER A 9 21.47 -70.09 50.54
CA SER A 9 20.47 -70.46 51.53
C SER A 9 20.21 -69.36 52.57
N ARG A 10 18.96 -69.22 52.99
CA ARG A 10 18.61 -68.70 54.33
C ARG A 10 17.47 -69.51 54.92
N SER A 11 17.82 -70.49 55.74
CA SER A 11 16.91 -71.26 56.56
C SER A 11 16.48 -70.48 57.82
N ARG A 12 15.20 -70.56 58.17
CA ARG A 12 14.74 -70.58 59.56
C ARG A 12 13.77 -71.74 59.73
N SER A 13 13.94 -72.49 60.82
CA SER A 13 13.23 -73.73 61.11
C SER A 13 12.53 -73.65 62.47
N ARG A 14 11.68 -74.65 62.76
CA ARG A 14 10.84 -74.82 63.97
C ARG A 14 9.62 -73.88 64.03
N SER A 15 8.46 -74.31 64.53
CA SER A 15 7.95 -75.68 64.79
C SER A 15 6.43 -75.62 65.03
N SER A 16 5.76 -76.77 64.90
CA SER A 16 4.49 -77.11 65.58
C SER A 16 3.40 -76.02 65.66
N ASP A 17 2.57 -75.92 64.60
CA ASP A 17 1.11 -76.10 64.72
C ASP A 17 0.46 -76.10 63.33
N HIS A 18 0.12 -77.30 62.82
CA HIS A 18 -0.54 -77.47 61.52
C HIS A 18 -2.06 -77.35 61.63
N HIS A 19 -2.54 -76.14 61.93
CA HIS A 19 -3.87 -75.75 61.44
C HIS A 19 -3.78 -75.61 59.92
N GLU A 20 -4.16 -76.67 59.19
CA GLU A 20 -4.27 -76.63 57.73
C GLU A 20 -5.15 -75.47 57.28
N ARG A 21 -4.63 -74.65 56.36
CA ARG A 21 -5.40 -73.56 55.74
C ARG A 21 -6.45 -74.17 54.82
N LEU A 22 -7.71 -74.00 55.18
CA LEU A 22 -8.85 -74.55 54.44
C LEU A 22 -9.09 -73.86 53.09
N GLU A 23 -8.64 -72.60 52.89
CA GLU A 23 -8.90 -71.83 51.67
C GLU A 23 -8.28 -72.47 50.40
N PRO A 24 -7.01 -72.89 50.36
CA PRO A 24 -6.46 -73.67 49.25
C PRO A 24 -7.16 -75.01 48.99
N GLN A 25 -7.77 -75.63 50.00
CA GLN A 25 -8.54 -76.87 49.84
C GLN A 25 -9.91 -76.57 49.23
N LEU A 26 -10.62 -75.55 49.74
CA LEU A 26 -11.90 -75.06 49.22
C LEU A 26 -11.77 -74.67 47.74
N LEU A 27 -10.71 -73.94 47.38
CA LEU A 27 -10.44 -73.53 46.00
C LEU A 27 -10.23 -74.71 45.04
N ARG A 28 -9.61 -75.81 45.50
CA ARG A 28 -9.45 -77.02 44.69
C ARG A 28 -10.76 -77.78 44.54
N ALA A 29 -11.55 -77.91 45.61
CA ALA A 29 -12.86 -78.57 45.54
C ALA A 29 -13.83 -77.80 44.63
N ALA A 30 -13.88 -76.46 44.74
CA ALA A 30 -14.65 -75.57 43.89
C ALA A 30 -14.20 -75.56 42.41
N GLU A 31 -12.93 -75.83 42.14
CA GLU A 31 -12.39 -75.98 40.77
C GLU A 31 -12.66 -77.37 40.17
N ASN A 32 -12.80 -78.40 41.01
CA ASN A 32 -13.04 -79.78 40.59
C ASN A 32 -14.52 -80.19 40.53
N ASP A 33 -15.45 -79.32 40.95
CA ASP A 33 -16.89 -79.62 41.14
C ASP A 33 -17.20 -80.61 42.29
N ASP A 34 -16.29 -80.70 43.27
CA ASP A 34 -16.32 -81.69 44.36
C ASP A 34 -17.19 -81.21 45.53
N VAL A 35 -18.52 -81.38 45.38
CA VAL A 35 -19.54 -80.90 46.33
C VAL A 35 -19.42 -81.50 47.73
N GLU A 36 -19.11 -82.80 47.84
CA GLU A 36 -18.96 -83.43 49.17
C GLU A 36 -17.69 -82.98 49.88
N LYS A 37 -16.58 -82.77 49.16
CA LYS A 37 -15.39 -82.14 49.76
C LYS A 37 -15.62 -80.67 50.10
N LEU A 38 -16.44 -79.94 49.35
CA LEU A 38 -16.90 -78.60 49.76
C LEU A 38 -17.71 -78.66 51.07
N ARG A 39 -18.60 -79.65 51.23
CA ARG A 39 -19.36 -79.89 52.47
C ARG A 39 -18.43 -80.15 53.66
N GLU A 40 -17.49 -81.10 53.52
CA GLU A 40 -16.46 -81.38 54.54
C GLU A 40 -15.71 -80.12 54.97
N ILE A 41 -15.23 -79.34 54.00
CA ILE A 41 -14.40 -78.15 54.23
C ILE A 41 -15.23 -77.00 54.87
N ILE A 42 -16.51 -76.85 54.51
CA ILE A 42 -17.39 -75.82 55.06
C ILE A 42 -17.78 -76.16 56.50
N GLU A 43 -18.09 -77.42 56.84
CA GLU A 43 -18.33 -77.83 58.23
C GLU A 43 -17.04 -77.76 59.08
N ALA A 44 -15.88 -78.10 58.50
CA ALA A 44 -14.58 -77.90 59.15
C ALA A 44 -14.29 -76.40 59.40
N ALA A 45 -14.67 -75.51 58.48
CA ALA A 45 -14.57 -74.06 58.68
C ALA A 45 -15.57 -73.55 59.74
N ARG A 46 -16.80 -74.08 59.76
CA ARG A 46 -17.86 -73.70 60.71
C ARG A 46 -17.49 -74.09 62.14
N THR A 47 -17.09 -75.34 62.36
CA THR A 47 -16.62 -75.86 63.65
C THR A 47 -15.38 -75.13 64.19
N ARG A 48 -14.42 -74.79 63.31
CA ARG A 48 -13.22 -74.00 63.68
C ARG A 48 -13.47 -72.50 63.87
N ARG A 49 -14.71 -72.00 63.69
CA ARG A 49 -15.06 -70.57 63.64
C ARG A 49 -14.25 -69.77 62.58
N GLN A 50 -13.84 -70.44 61.51
CA GLN A 50 -13.09 -69.89 60.37
C GLN A 50 -13.99 -69.59 59.17
N LEU A 51 -15.25 -70.06 59.18
CA LEU A 51 -16.25 -69.77 58.17
C LEU A 51 -16.57 -68.26 58.16
N THR A 52 -16.20 -67.58 57.08
CA THR A 52 -16.50 -66.18 56.82
C THR A 52 -17.17 -66.02 55.46
N GLU A 53 -17.91 -64.94 55.25
CA GLU A 53 -18.52 -64.60 53.96
C GLU A 53 -17.48 -64.62 52.82
N ASN A 54 -16.32 -64.00 53.04
CA ASN A 54 -15.22 -64.00 52.07
C ASN A 54 -14.65 -65.40 51.79
N PHE A 55 -14.67 -66.33 52.75
CA PHE A 55 -14.23 -67.71 52.53
C PHE A 55 -15.14 -68.42 51.52
N LEU A 56 -16.45 -68.40 51.74
CA LEU A 56 -17.45 -68.96 50.82
C LEU A 56 -17.39 -68.28 49.44
N ARG A 57 -17.32 -66.94 49.42
CA ARG A 57 -17.23 -66.11 48.21
C ARG A 57 -15.98 -66.40 47.38
N ILE A 58 -14.84 -66.72 48.00
CA ILE A 58 -13.61 -67.11 47.29
C ILE A 58 -13.77 -68.47 46.59
N GLY A 59 -14.49 -69.41 47.20
CA GLY A 59 -14.96 -70.63 46.52
C GLY A 59 -15.90 -70.31 45.35
N LEU A 60 -16.90 -69.46 45.57
CA LEU A 60 -17.93 -69.12 44.59
C LEU A 60 -17.36 -68.44 43.33
N VAL A 61 -16.40 -67.51 43.49
CA VAL A 61 -15.69 -66.89 42.36
C VAL A 61 -14.90 -67.93 41.57
N ARG A 62 -14.28 -68.92 42.25
CA ARG A 62 -13.50 -69.99 41.60
C ARG A 62 -14.38 -70.96 40.83
N SER A 63 -15.49 -71.43 41.40
CA SER A 63 -16.42 -72.32 40.69
C SER A 63 -17.08 -71.61 39.50
N SER A 64 -17.44 -70.33 39.66
CA SER A 64 -18.03 -69.51 38.60
C SER A 64 -17.07 -69.25 37.43
N GLU A 65 -15.79 -68.97 37.70
CA GLU A 65 -14.76 -68.84 36.65
C GLU A 65 -14.45 -70.18 35.95
N LYS A 66 -14.65 -71.30 36.64
CA LYS A 66 -14.29 -72.65 36.16
C LYS A 66 -15.44 -73.43 35.54
N GLY A 67 -16.63 -72.84 35.43
CA GLY A 67 -17.81 -73.49 34.83
C GLY A 67 -18.38 -74.63 35.67
N LYS A 68 -18.16 -74.59 37.00
CA LYS A 68 -18.54 -75.67 37.93
C LYS A 68 -19.91 -75.40 38.52
N VAL A 69 -20.94 -75.99 37.90
CA VAL A 69 -22.36 -75.67 38.16
C VAL A 69 -22.77 -76.15 39.55
N SER A 70 -22.55 -77.43 39.86
CA SER A 70 -22.97 -78.06 41.11
C SER A 70 -22.26 -77.47 42.33
N ALA A 71 -20.96 -77.20 42.23
CA ALA A 71 -20.20 -76.48 43.26
C ALA A 71 -20.70 -75.03 43.45
N THR A 72 -21.06 -74.34 42.36
CA THR A 72 -21.60 -72.96 42.43
C THR A 72 -22.98 -72.95 43.11
N GLU A 73 -23.89 -73.81 42.67
CA GLU A 73 -25.21 -74.00 43.29
C GLU A 73 -25.07 -74.36 44.78
N TYR A 74 -24.26 -75.35 45.12
CA TYR A 74 -24.04 -75.74 46.52
C TYR A 74 -23.51 -74.58 47.37
N LEU A 75 -22.51 -73.84 46.89
CA LEU A 75 -21.97 -72.67 47.61
C LEU A 75 -23.03 -71.58 47.81
N LEU A 76 -23.90 -71.32 46.83
CA LEU A 76 -25.04 -70.40 46.96
C LEU A 76 -26.03 -70.89 48.03
N THR A 77 -26.39 -72.18 48.06
CA THR A 77 -27.26 -72.74 49.13
C THR A 77 -26.65 -72.66 50.53
N GLN A 78 -25.31 -72.62 50.64
CA GLN A 78 -24.61 -72.38 51.91
C GLN A 78 -24.50 -70.88 52.29
N GLY A 79 -25.20 -70.00 51.57
CA GLY A 79 -25.28 -68.56 51.86
C GLY A 79 -24.11 -67.73 51.30
N ALA A 80 -23.32 -68.28 50.35
CA ALA A 80 -22.30 -67.50 49.67
C ALA A 80 -22.94 -66.33 48.91
N GLN A 81 -22.59 -65.10 49.28
CA GLN A 81 -23.15 -63.92 48.61
C GLN A 81 -22.62 -63.84 47.17
N PRO A 82 -23.49 -63.68 46.15
CA PRO A 82 -23.06 -63.54 44.77
C PRO A 82 -22.44 -62.16 44.48
N ASP A 83 -22.66 -61.19 45.36
CA ASP A 83 -22.22 -59.81 45.21
C ASP A 83 -20.87 -59.49 45.89
N GLY A 84 -20.39 -58.27 45.69
CA GLY A 84 -18.99 -57.90 45.92
C GLY A 84 -18.72 -57.11 47.21
N ALA A 85 -18.37 -57.77 48.30
CA ALA A 85 -17.69 -57.11 49.43
C ALA A 85 -16.28 -56.57 49.05
N THR A 86 -15.80 -55.57 49.79
CA THR A 86 -14.76 -54.60 49.38
C THR A 86 -13.44 -55.18 48.86
N GLY A 87 -12.90 -54.53 47.81
CA GLY A 87 -11.48 -54.64 47.43
C GLY A 87 -11.17 -55.31 46.08
N ASN A 88 -11.35 -54.58 44.97
CA ASN A 88 -10.59 -54.71 43.71
C ASN A 88 -10.60 -56.08 42.97
N ARG A 89 -11.45 -57.03 43.40
CA ARG A 89 -11.72 -58.34 42.78
C ARG A 89 -13.09 -58.33 42.08
N LEU A 90 -13.17 -58.94 40.89
CA LEU A 90 -14.39 -59.03 40.08
C LEU A 90 -15.47 -59.90 40.75
N SER A 91 -16.75 -59.68 40.41
CA SER A 91 -17.87 -60.49 40.92
C SER A 91 -17.87 -61.90 40.30
N PRO A 92 -18.44 -62.91 41.00
CA PRO A 92 -18.79 -64.21 40.43
C PRO A 92 -19.54 -64.09 39.10
N LEU A 93 -20.50 -63.16 39.02
CA LEU A 93 -21.31 -62.91 37.82
C LEU A 93 -20.44 -62.45 36.65
N PHE A 94 -19.60 -61.42 36.85
CA PHE A 94 -18.69 -60.94 35.82
C PHE A 94 -17.73 -62.04 35.36
N LYS A 95 -17.29 -62.90 36.28
CA LYS A 95 -16.43 -64.07 35.98
C LYS A 95 -17.13 -65.18 35.21
N ALA A 96 -18.43 -65.39 35.42
CA ALA A 96 -19.24 -66.31 34.61
C ALA A 96 -19.48 -65.75 33.19
N VAL A 97 -19.73 -64.44 33.07
CA VAL A 97 -19.90 -63.74 31.78
C VAL A 97 -18.61 -63.73 30.97
N GLU A 98 -17.44 -63.46 31.56
CA GLU A 98 -16.11 -63.57 30.89
C GLU A 98 -15.82 -64.96 30.29
N ARG A 99 -16.58 -65.99 30.67
CA ARG A 99 -16.38 -67.39 30.28
C ARG A 99 -17.53 -67.99 29.47
N ASN A 100 -18.55 -67.20 29.14
CA ASN A 100 -19.79 -67.65 28.50
C ASN A 100 -20.56 -68.75 29.29
N ASN A 101 -20.43 -68.76 30.62
CA ASN A 101 -21.04 -69.79 31.49
C ASN A 101 -22.54 -69.52 31.73
N ILE A 102 -23.37 -69.64 30.68
CA ILE A 102 -24.82 -69.31 30.68
C ILE A 102 -25.55 -69.85 31.92
N GLY A 103 -25.45 -71.15 32.23
CA GLY A 103 -26.14 -71.75 33.37
C GLY A 103 -25.73 -71.17 34.73
N ILE A 104 -24.46 -70.77 34.89
CA ILE A 104 -23.98 -70.11 36.11
C ILE A 104 -24.47 -68.66 36.18
N VAL A 105 -24.55 -67.95 35.05
CA VAL A 105 -25.16 -66.62 35.00
C VAL A 105 -26.62 -66.68 35.45
N HIS A 106 -27.40 -67.68 35.02
CA HIS A 106 -28.77 -67.89 35.50
C HIS A 106 -28.83 -68.15 37.01
N LEU A 107 -28.07 -69.13 37.52
CA LEU A 107 -28.03 -69.47 38.95
C LEU A 107 -27.65 -68.27 39.83
N LEU A 108 -26.65 -67.49 39.43
CA LEU A 108 -26.22 -66.29 40.16
C LEU A 108 -27.33 -65.23 40.16
N LEU A 109 -27.94 -64.94 39.00
CA LEU A 109 -29.04 -63.98 38.89
C LEU A 109 -30.34 -64.47 39.58
N GLU A 110 -30.48 -65.76 39.86
CA GLU A 110 -31.59 -66.33 40.66
C GLU A 110 -31.36 -66.18 42.17
N HIS A 111 -30.11 -66.29 42.60
CA HIS A 111 -29.70 -66.06 43.98
C HIS A 111 -29.40 -64.58 44.30
N GLY A 112 -29.86 -63.65 43.44
CA GLY A 112 -29.83 -62.21 43.70
C GLY A 112 -28.55 -61.48 43.29
N ALA A 113 -27.73 -62.02 42.38
CA ALA A 113 -26.56 -61.31 41.85
C ALA A 113 -26.95 -60.00 41.15
N ASN A 114 -26.25 -58.91 41.47
CA ASN A 114 -26.46 -57.61 40.87
C ASN A 114 -25.83 -57.52 39.45
N PRO A 115 -26.62 -57.30 38.39
CA PRO A 115 -26.11 -57.17 37.02
C PRO A 115 -25.21 -55.95 36.81
N GLU A 116 -25.35 -54.92 37.64
CA GLU A 116 -24.55 -53.69 37.60
C GLU A 116 -23.17 -53.83 38.27
N THR A 117 -22.75 -55.06 38.60
CA THR A 117 -21.38 -55.32 39.05
C THR A 117 -20.38 -55.04 37.92
N ALA A 118 -19.60 -53.96 38.12
CA ALA A 118 -18.71 -53.39 37.12
C ALA A 118 -17.22 -53.72 37.33
N ASP A 119 -16.44 -53.67 36.24
CA ASP A 119 -14.98 -53.81 36.28
C ASP A 119 -14.25 -52.52 36.70
N LYS A 120 -12.91 -52.57 36.74
CA LYS A 120 -12.05 -51.42 37.10
C LYS A 120 -12.13 -50.22 36.14
N LYS A 121 -12.84 -50.36 35.01
CA LYS A 121 -13.10 -49.30 34.02
C LYS A 121 -14.58 -48.87 34.04
N GLY A 122 -15.39 -49.38 34.97
CA GLY A 122 -16.83 -49.13 35.05
C GLY A 122 -17.67 -49.95 34.05
N ARG A 123 -17.10 -50.94 33.35
CA ARG A 123 -17.87 -51.75 32.41
C ARG A 123 -18.71 -52.79 33.16
N THR A 124 -20.02 -52.81 32.93
CA THR A 124 -20.94 -53.78 33.56
C THR A 124 -20.84 -55.17 32.93
N ALA A 125 -21.47 -56.17 33.56
CA ALA A 125 -21.62 -57.50 32.97
C ALA A 125 -22.31 -57.46 31.59
N LEU A 126 -23.33 -56.60 31.44
CA LEU A 126 -24.07 -56.39 30.20
C LEU A 126 -23.17 -55.89 29.05
N MET A 127 -22.30 -54.91 29.33
CA MET A 127 -21.35 -54.40 28.33
C MET A 127 -20.36 -55.49 27.87
N THR A 128 -19.89 -56.33 28.80
CA THR A 128 -18.96 -57.42 28.48
C THR A 128 -19.64 -58.55 27.70
N ALA A 129 -20.91 -58.89 28.00
CA ALA A 129 -21.67 -59.86 27.22
C ALA A 129 -21.90 -59.40 25.77
N ALA A 130 -22.23 -58.12 25.56
CA ALA A 130 -22.37 -57.55 24.22
C ALA A 130 -21.04 -57.50 23.45
N TRP A 131 -19.94 -57.11 24.11
CA TRP A 131 -18.60 -57.01 23.51
C TRP A 131 -18.01 -58.36 23.08
N MET A 132 -18.45 -59.45 23.72
CA MET A 132 -18.04 -60.83 23.40
C MET A 132 -19.01 -61.56 22.45
N ASN A 133 -20.09 -60.93 21.96
CA ASN A 133 -21.17 -61.58 21.20
C ASN A 133 -21.82 -62.77 21.96
N PHE A 134 -22.09 -62.59 23.25
CA PHE A 134 -22.79 -63.60 24.07
C PHE A 134 -24.28 -63.28 24.16
N TRP A 135 -24.99 -63.37 23.02
CA TRP A 135 -26.40 -62.97 22.88
C TRP A 135 -27.33 -63.56 23.96
N HIS A 136 -27.23 -64.85 24.27
CA HIS A 136 -28.05 -65.48 25.31
C HIS A 136 -27.81 -64.88 26.70
N ILE A 137 -26.55 -64.59 27.05
CA ILE A 137 -26.19 -63.95 28.33
C ILE A 137 -26.69 -62.50 28.35
N LEU A 138 -26.53 -61.76 27.26
CA LEU A 138 -27.01 -60.39 27.11
C LEU A 138 -28.53 -60.31 27.30
N ASN A 139 -29.29 -61.16 26.61
CA ASN A 139 -30.73 -61.26 26.76
C ASN A 139 -31.14 -61.64 28.19
N SER A 140 -30.47 -62.62 28.82
CA SER A 140 -30.75 -63.01 30.20
C SER A 140 -30.46 -61.91 31.22
N LEU A 141 -29.43 -61.07 31.00
CA LEU A 141 -29.15 -59.90 31.84
C LEU A 141 -30.23 -58.83 31.68
N ILE A 142 -30.63 -58.49 30.46
CA ILE A 142 -31.70 -57.51 30.17
C ILE A 142 -33.04 -57.98 30.79
N VAL A 143 -33.42 -59.24 30.60
CA VAL A 143 -34.65 -59.83 31.18
C VAL A 143 -34.62 -59.86 32.71
N ARG A 144 -33.44 -59.87 33.34
CA ARG A 144 -33.26 -59.77 34.80
C ARG A 144 -33.06 -58.34 35.31
N GLY A 145 -33.29 -57.32 34.46
CA GLY A 145 -33.34 -55.92 34.87
C GLY A 145 -32.00 -55.19 34.87
N ALA A 146 -31.00 -55.68 34.12
CA ALA A 146 -29.75 -54.95 33.90
C ALA A 146 -29.98 -53.63 33.15
N ASP A 147 -29.31 -52.54 33.57
CA ASP A 147 -29.45 -51.24 32.92
C ASP A 147 -28.63 -51.18 31.62
N ILE A 148 -29.35 -51.16 30.49
CA ILE A 148 -28.79 -50.98 29.16
C ILE A 148 -28.13 -49.60 28.97
N ASN A 149 -28.52 -48.61 29.78
CA ASN A 149 -28.00 -47.24 29.75
C ASN A 149 -26.88 -46.99 30.77
N ALA A 150 -26.47 -48.00 31.54
CA ALA A 150 -25.33 -47.91 32.44
C ALA A 150 -24.10 -47.36 31.70
N LYS A 151 -23.33 -46.49 32.37
CA LYS A 151 -22.19 -45.77 31.77
C LYS A 151 -20.86 -46.22 32.39
N ASP A 152 -19.87 -46.47 31.54
CA ASP A 152 -18.51 -46.80 32.00
C ASP A 152 -17.81 -45.59 32.64
N GLY A 153 -16.59 -45.77 33.14
CA GLY A 153 -15.78 -44.69 33.72
C GLY A 153 -15.41 -43.56 32.76
N ARG A 154 -15.79 -43.64 31.48
CA ARG A 154 -15.68 -42.60 30.43
C ARG A 154 -17.05 -42.04 30.01
N GLY A 155 -18.13 -42.38 30.71
CA GLY A 155 -19.49 -41.98 30.36
C GLY A 155 -20.13 -42.81 29.25
N ARG A 156 -19.48 -43.88 28.77
CA ARG A 156 -19.90 -44.63 27.58
C ARG A 156 -20.88 -45.74 27.93
N ASN A 157 -22.07 -45.72 27.33
CA ASN A 157 -22.99 -46.87 27.40
C ASN A 157 -22.52 -48.04 26.52
N VAL A 158 -23.32 -49.11 26.46
CA VAL A 158 -22.99 -50.32 25.70
C VAL A 158 -22.71 -50.05 24.21
N LEU A 159 -23.53 -49.27 23.50
CA LEU A 159 -23.30 -48.94 22.09
C LEU A 159 -22.03 -48.10 21.86
N HIS A 160 -21.73 -47.15 22.75
CA HIS A 160 -20.48 -46.37 22.70
C HIS A 160 -19.25 -47.27 22.87
N ASN A 161 -19.30 -48.28 23.75
CA ASN A 161 -18.19 -49.21 23.94
C ASN A 161 -17.88 -50.01 22.67
N LEU A 162 -18.93 -50.41 21.96
CA LEU A 162 -18.87 -51.30 20.81
C LEU A 162 -18.50 -50.54 19.52
N GLY A 163 -19.06 -49.35 19.33
CA GLY A 163 -18.64 -48.42 18.28
C GLY A 163 -17.21 -47.89 18.46
N ALA A 164 -16.70 -47.83 19.69
CA ALA A 164 -15.32 -47.37 19.97
C ALA A 164 -14.24 -48.44 19.72
N ASP A 165 -14.60 -49.71 19.57
CA ASP A 165 -13.66 -50.80 19.31
C ASP A 165 -13.54 -51.07 17.81
N LYS A 166 -12.34 -50.86 17.25
CA LYS A 166 -12.06 -51.12 15.83
C LYS A 166 -12.18 -52.60 15.48
N GLN A 167 -11.80 -53.52 16.38
CA GLN A 167 -11.64 -54.95 16.11
C GLN A 167 -12.83 -55.82 16.57
N CYS A 168 -13.69 -55.33 17.48
CA CYS A 168 -14.86 -56.08 17.94
C CYS A 168 -15.82 -56.46 16.79
N ASN A 169 -16.27 -57.72 16.81
CA ASN A 169 -17.39 -58.23 16.01
C ASN A 169 -18.48 -58.85 16.91
N TRP A 170 -19.27 -57.95 17.49
CA TRP A 170 -20.50 -58.19 18.25
C TRP A 170 -21.64 -58.95 17.56
N GLY A 171 -21.69 -59.03 16.23
CA GLY A 171 -22.78 -59.70 15.49
C GLY A 171 -24.14 -58.98 15.52
N ASP A 172 -24.90 -59.15 14.45
CA ASP A 172 -26.07 -58.31 14.16
C ASP A 172 -27.19 -58.49 15.20
N SER A 173 -27.46 -59.73 15.63
CA SER A 173 -28.48 -60.05 16.64
C SER A 173 -28.25 -59.38 18.00
N VAL A 174 -27.00 -59.02 18.34
CA VAL A 174 -26.68 -58.22 19.53
C VAL A 174 -27.03 -56.76 19.31
N ILE A 175 -26.72 -56.20 18.14
CA ILE A 175 -27.08 -54.82 17.79
C ILE A 175 -28.60 -54.67 17.72
N GLU A 176 -29.30 -55.59 17.05
CA GLU A 176 -30.76 -55.62 16.97
C GLU A 176 -31.41 -55.66 18.34
N LEU A 177 -30.94 -56.54 19.25
CA LEU A 177 -31.45 -56.62 20.62
C LEU A 177 -31.23 -55.31 21.39
N LEU A 178 -30.03 -54.73 21.30
CA LEU A 178 -29.71 -53.47 21.98
C LEU A 178 -30.50 -52.28 21.43
N LEU A 179 -30.72 -52.21 20.10
CA LEU A 179 -31.47 -51.14 19.46
C LEU A 179 -33.00 -51.29 19.63
N LYS A 180 -33.50 -52.51 19.83
CA LYS A 180 -34.91 -52.80 20.15
C LYS A 180 -35.32 -52.20 21.49
N GLU A 181 -34.42 -52.20 22.47
CA GLU A 181 -34.65 -51.66 23.81
C GLU A 181 -34.48 -50.13 23.89
N ASN A 182 -34.84 -49.55 25.05
CA ASN A 182 -34.83 -48.10 25.28
C ASN A 182 -33.43 -47.59 25.64
N ILE A 183 -32.52 -47.56 24.67
CA ILE A 183 -31.15 -47.04 24.82
C ILE A 183 -31.02 -45.59 24.34
N TYR A 184 -30.36 -44.76 25.14
CA TYR A 184 -30.00 -43.39 24.77
C TYR A 184 -28.88 -43.39 23.71
N ILE A 185 -29.21 -42.89 22.52
CA ILE A 185 -28.26 -42.77 21.39
C ILE A 185 -27.86 -41.33 21.09
N ASP A 186 -28.53 -40.33 21.63
CA ASP A 186 -28.19 -38.90 21.49
C ASP A 186 -28.70 -38.07 22.68
N GLY A 187 -28.41 -36.77 22.67
CA GLY A 187 -28.66 -35.85 23.77
C GLY A 187 -27.69 -36.06 24.92
N VAL A 188 -27.85 -35.31 26.02
CA VAL A 188 -26.93 -35.36 27.18
C VAL A 188 -26.80 -36.78 27.74
N GLU A 189 -27.88 -37.57 27.73
CA GLU A 189 -27.80 -38.96 28.19
C GLU A 189 -27.22 -39.94 27.18
N GLY A 190 -27.33 -39.66 25.87
CA GLY A 190 -26.74 -40.46 24.80
C GLY A 190 -25.33 -40.02 24.39
N GLN A 191 -24.62 -39.26 25.23
CA GLN A 191 -23.26 -38.78 25.00
C GLN A 191 -22.28 -39.28 26.08
N ASP A 192 -21.02 -39.48 25.68
CA ASP A 192 -19.90 -39.78 26.60
C ASP A 192 -19.23 -38.52 27.19
N GLN A 193 -18.17 -38.69 27.99
CA GLN A 193 -17.41 -37.58 28.61
C GLN A 193 -16.70 -36.63 27.62
N LEU A 194 -16.78 -36.87 26.30
CA LEU A 194 -16.29 -35.99 25.24
C LEU A 194 -17.45 -35.39 24.40
N GLY A 195 -18.71 -35.63 24.79
CA GLY A 195 -19.89 -35.22 24.02
C GLY A 195 -20.16 -36.11 22.80
N ARG A 196 -19.49 -37.25 22.67
CA ARG A 196 -19.66 -38.13 21.49
C ARG A 196 -20.82 -39.06 21.72
N SER A 197 -21.71 -39.17 20.73
CA SER A 197 -22.74 -40.20 20.66
C SER A 197 -22.19 -41.51 20.02
N PRO A 198 -22.94 -42.64 20.02
CA PRO A 198 -22.49 -43.87 19.37
C PRO A 198 -22.22 -43.70 17.87
N LEU A 199 -22.95 -42.80 17.19
CA LEU A 199 -22.74 -42.49 15.77
C LEU A 199 -21.36 -41.84 15.54
N HIS A 200 -20.94 -40.91 16.40
CA HIS A 200 -19.59 -40.32 16.34
C HIS A 200 -18.50 -41.39 16.45
N TRP A 201 -18.69 -42.38 17.33
CA TRP A 201 -17.74 -43.49 17.47
C TRP A 201 -17.76 -44.41 16.25
N ALA A 202 -18.94 -44.77 15.72
CA ALA A 202 -19.08 -45.55 14.48
C ALA A 202 -18.34 -44.91 13.30
N CYS A 203 -18.54 -43.61 13.11
CA CYS A 203 -17.93 -42.82 12.05
C CYS A 203 -16.43 -42.54 12.29
N ALA A 204 -15.92 -42.67 13.52
CA ALA A 204 -14.50 -42.57 13.81
C ALA A 204 -13.75 -43.91 13.61
N THR A 205 -14.42 -45.05 13.80
CA THR A 205 -13.80 -46.38 13.78
C THR A 205 -14.05 -47.17 12.50
N GLY A 206 -14.95 -46.73 11.62
CA GLY A 206 -15.26 -47.39 10.34
C GLY A 206 -16.39 -48.42 10.44
N LYS A 207 -17.26 -48.34 11.45
CA LYS A 207 -18.38 -49.26 11.64
C LYS A 207 -19.59 -48.82 10.78
N THR A 208 -19.46 -48.96 9.47
CA THR A 208 -20.50 -48.62 8.45
C THR A 208 -21.89 -49.11 8.85
N HIS A 209 -22.05 -50.41 9.08
CA HIS A 209 -23.34 -51.02 9.43
C HIS A 209 -23.92 -50.51 10.77
N LEU A 210 -23.07 -50.15 11.76
CA LEU A 210 -23.54 -49.50 12.98
C LEU A 210 -24.08 -48.09 12.68
N ALA A 211 -23.38 -47.30 11.86
CA ALA A 211 -23.82 -45.97 11.49
C ALA A 211 -25.16 -46.04 10.71
N GLU A 212 -25.27 -46.98 9.77
CA GLU A 212 -26.48 -47.28 9.01
C GLU A 212 -27.66 -47.62 9.94
N LEU A 213 -27.51 -48.60 10.84
CA LEU A 213 -28.56 -48.99 11.78
C LEU A 213 -28.94 -47.84 12.73
N LEU A 214 -27.98 -47.03 13.18
CA LEU A 214 -28.24 -45.87 14.05
C LEU A 214 -29.04 -44.77 13.34
N LEU A 215 -28.75 -44.50 12.07
CA LEU A 215 -29.45 -43.49 11.27
C LEU A 215 -30.83 -43.97 10.80
N THR A 216 -30.92 -45.20 10.29
CA THR A 216 -32.10 -45.70 9.57
C THR A 216 -33.14 -46.40 10.45
N ARG A 217 -32.79 -46.80 11.69
CA ARG A 217 -33.63 -47.62 12.59
C ARG A 217 -35.13 -47.24 12.59
N PRO A 218 -36.05 -48.23 12.59
CA PRO A 218 -37.49 -47.99 12.54
C PRO A 218 -38.07 -47.52 13.88
N ARG A 219 -37.51 -47.95 15.01
CA ARG A 219 -37.94 -47.52 16.35
C ARG A 219 -37.23 -46.21 16.72
N LEU A 220 -38.00 -45.12 16.87
CA LEU A 220 -37.49 -43.84 17.35
C LEU A 220 -36.91 -43.91 18.78
N PRO A 221 -35.96 -43.04 19.14
CA PRO A 221 -35.30 -42.03 18.30
C PRO A 221 -34.38 -42.67 17.24
N ARG A 222 -34.12 -41.92 16.16
CA ARG A 222 -33.02 -42.16 15.21
C ARG A 222 -31.83 -41.30 15.60
N ALA A 223 -30.63 -41.69 15.18
CA ALA A 223 -29.43 -40.92 15.49
C ALA A 223 -29.44 -39.55 14.78
N ASN A 224 -29.11 -38.50 15.52
CA ASN A 224 -29.04 -37.15 15.01
C ASN A 224 -27.73 -36.95 14.21
N VAL A 225 -27.86 -36.90 12.88
CA VAL A 225 -26.73 -36.68 11.95
C VAL A 225 -25.99 -35.36 12.21
N HIS A 226 -26.67 -34.35 12.77
CA HIS A 226 -26.13 -33.04 13.14
C HIS A 226 -25.65 -32.94 14.60
N ALA A 227 -25.65 -34.03 15.36
CA ALA A 227 -25.05 -34.04 16.69
C ALA A 227 -23.55 -33.68 16.60
N VAL A 228 -23.03 -33.05 17.66
CA VAL A 228 -21.63 -32.62 17.76
C VAL A 228 -21.01 -33.07 19.09
N GLU A 229 -19.72 -33.40 19.05
CA GLU A 229 -18.89 -33.58 20.25
C GLU A 229 -18.30 -32.25 20.75
N PHE A 230 -17.59 -32.25 21.89
CA PHE A 230 -17.21 -31.03 22.62
C PHE A 230 -16.29 -30.04 21.88
N ARG A 231 -15.75 -30.38 20.69
CA ARG A 231 -15.04 -29.44 19.80
C ARG A 231 -15.84 -29.09 18.55
N GLY A 232 -17.17 -29.28 18.58
CA GLY A 232 -18.08 -28.98 17.49
C GLY A 232 -17.98 -29.93 16.28
N LYS A 233 -17.27 -31.05 16.38
CA LYS A 233 -17.16 -32.00 15.26
C LYS A 233 -18.43 -32.83 15.14
N THR A 234 -19.08 -32.80 13.98
CA THR A 234 -20.16 -33.74 13.62
C THR A 234 -19.58 -35.10 13.21
N SER A 235 -20.44 -36.11 13.13
CA SER A 235 -20.10 -37.44 12.58
C SER A 235 -19.43 -37.37 11.20
N LEU A 236 -19.84 -36.44 10.33
CA LEU A 236 -19.26 -36.22 9.00
C LEU A 236 -17.81 -35.71 9.06
N HIS A 237 -17.46 -34.88 10.06
CA HIS A 237 -16.08 -34.48 10.29
C HIS A 237 -15.19 -35.67 10.67
N LEU A 238 -15.72 -36.66 11.40
CA LEU A 238 -14.96 -37.82 11.86
C LEU A 238 -14.77 -38.85 10.75
N ALA A 239 -15.81 -39.12 9.95
CA ALA A 239 -15.71 -39.96 8.76
C ALA A 239 -14.68 -39.39 7.76
N ALA A 240 -14.78 -38.09 7.46
CA ALA A 240 -13.87 -37.41 6.53
C ALA A 240 -12.43 -37.25 7.06
N ALA A 241 -12.20 -37.40 8.37
CA ALA A 241 -10.86 -37.40 8.98
C ALA A 241 -10.19 -38.79 8.96
N HIS A 242 -10.85 -39.83 8.48
CA HIS A 242 -10.40 -41.22 8.57
C HIS A 242 -10.63 -42.07 7.29
N ASP A 243 -10.87 -41.43 6.14
CA ASP A 243 -11.06 -42.06 4.81
C ASP A 243 -12.27 -43.03 4.71
N TRP A 244 -13.26 -42.88 5.59
CA TRP A 244 -14.46 -43.74 5.59
C TRP A 244 -15.47 -43.28 4.54
N ILE A 245 -15.13 -43.48 3.26
CA ILE A 245 -15.91 -43.03 2.10
C ILE A 245 -17.38 -43.48 2.14
N ASP A 246 -17.64 -44.76 2.39
CA ASP A 246 -19.00 -45.32 2.50
C ASP A 246 -19.83 -44.63 3.62
N ILE A 247 -19.17 -44.19 4.70
CA ILE A 247 -19.80 -43.47 5.81
C ILE A 247 -20.03 -42.00 5.45
N VAL A 248 -19.12 -41.37 4.69
CA VAL A 248 -19.31 -40.01 4.17
C VAL A 248 -20.53 -39.95 3.26
N GLU A 249 -20.66 -40.92 2.35
CA GLU A 249 -21.81 -41.05 1.43
C GLU A 249 -23.12 -41.29 2.21
N LEU A 250 -23.17 -42.31 3.06
CA LEU A 250 -24.31 -42.61 3.95
C LEU A 250 -24.74 -41.40 4.81
N LEU A 251 -23.81 -40.63 5.35
CA LEU A 251 -24.13 -39.45 6.16
C LEU A 251 -24.73 -38.33 5.30
N LEU A 252 -24.22 -38.10 4.09
CA LEU A 252 -24.75 -37.11 3.16
C LEU A 252 -26.15 -37.49 2.66
N GLU A 253 -26.39 -38.77 2.35
CA GLU A 253 -27.73 -39.30 2.03
C GLU A 253 -28.74 -39.11 3.17
N ASN A 254 -28.28 -39.23 4.43
CA ASN A 254 -29.07 -38.97 5.63
C ASN A 254 -29.10 -37.48 6.04
N GLY A 255 -28.68 -36.57 5.14
CA GLY A 255 -28.86 -35.12 5.31
C GLY A 255 -27.80 -34.41 6.16
N ALA A 256 -26.60 -34.98 6.34
CA ALA A 256 -25.52 -34.34 7.07
C ALA A 256 -25.17 -32.95 6.50
N ASP A 257 -25.07 -31.95 7.38
CA ASP A 257 -24.64 -30.60 6.97
C ASP A 257 -23.16 -30.63 6.54
N ILE A 258 -22.95 -30.54 5.23
CA ILE A 258 -21.65 -30.50 4.58
C ILE A 258 -20.87 -29.20 4.85
N SER A 259 -21.59 -28.13 5.21
CA SER A 259 -21.04 -26.81 5.53
C SER A 259 -20.70 -26.63 7.02
N ALA A 260 -21.03 -27.63 7.84
CA ALA A 260 -20.87 -27.63 9.30
C ALA A 260 -19.43 -27.28 9.71
N LYS A 261 -19.29 -26.57 10.83
CA LYS A 261 -18.01 -26.05 11.32
C LYS A 261 -17.74 -26.46 12.75
N SER A 262 -16.63 -27.18 12.95
CA SER A 262 -16.07 -27.46 14.27
C SER A 262 -15.20 -26.29 14.78
N ASP A 263 -14.65 -26.44 15.99
CA ASP A 263 -13.67 -25.53 16.60
C ASP A 263 -12.64 -25.03 15.59
N GLY A 264 -12.39 -23.71 15.57
CA GLY A 264 -11.45 -23.09 14.63
C GLY A 264 -12.01 -22.87 13.21
N GLY A 265 -13.25 -23.25 12.94
CA GLY A 265 -13.91 -23.08 11.63
C GLY A 265 -13.62 -24.21 10.63
N TRP A 266 -13.12 -25.35 11.10
CA TRP A 266 -12.86 -26.52 10.26
C TRP A 266 -14.15 -27.11 9.73
N THR A 267 -14.16 -27.51 8.45
CA THR A 267 -15.25 -28.27 7.80
C THR A 267 -14.79 -29.70 7.50
N PRO A 268 -15.67 -30.64 7.13
CA PRO A 268 -15.27 -32.00 6.72
C PRO A 268 -14.24 -32.00 5.58
N LEU A 269 -14.39 -31.08 4.61
CA LEU A 269 -13.45 -30.90 3.50
C LEU A 269 -12.04 -30.48 3.97
N HIS A 270 -11.92 -29.67 5.04
CA HIS A 270 -10.61 -29.34 5.61
C HIS A 270 -9.92 -30.57 6.22
N ASN A 271 -10.66 -31.45 6.90
CA ASN A 271 -10.08 -32.70 7.44
C ASN A 271 -9.58 -33.61 6.30
N ALA A 272 -10.41 -33.83 5.27
CA ALA A 272 -10.05 -34.67 4.12
C ALA A 272 -8.81 -34.12 3.37
N CYS A 273 -8.74 -32.80 3.18
CA CYS A 273 -7.60 -32.14 2.56
C CYS A 273 -6.35 -32.06 3.45
N GLU A 274 -6.45 -32.18 4.78
CA GLU A 274 -5.27 -32.32 5.65
C GLU A 274 -4.63 -33.70 5.55
N PHE A 275 -5.44 -34.76 5.45
CA PHE A 275 -4.93 -36.14 5.42
C PHE A 275 -4.71 -36.71 4.01
N GLY A 276 -5.25 -36.07 2.97
CA GLY A 276 -4.98 -36.41 1.57
C GLY A 276 -5.97 -37.39 0.94
N PHE A 277 -7.14 -37.55 1.56
CA PHE A 277 -8.16 -38.54 1.20
C PHE A 277 -8.92 -38.12 -0.07
N GLU A 278 -8.29 -38.29 -1.23
CA GLU A 278 -8.77 -37.73 -2.50
C GLU A 278 -10.20 -38.17 -2.87
N LYS A 279 -10.60 -39.41 -2.57
CA LYS A 279 -11.99 -39.88 -2.79
C LYS A 279 -12.98 -39.07 -1.96
N VAL A 280 -12.73 -38.96 -0.66
CA VAL A 280 -13.57 -38.16 0.25
C VAL A 280 -13.60 -36.69 -0.17
N VAL A 281 -12.47 -36.13 -0.61
CA VAL A 281 -12.43 -34.77 -1.16
C VAL A 281 -13.33 -34.63 -2.38
N ARG A 282 -13.28 -35.58 -3.33
CA ARG A 282 -14.13 -35.59 -4.54
C ARG A 282 -15.61 -35.62 -4.17
N THR A 283 -16.04 -36.63 -3.40
CA THR A 283 -17.44 -36.77 -2.95
C THR A 283 -17.94 -35.54 -2.18
N LEU A 284 -17.12 -34.94 -1.30
CA LEU A 284 -17.50 -33.73 -0.57
C LEU A 284 -17.64 -32.49 -1.48
N VAL A 285 -16.80 -32.35 -2.51
CA VAL A 285 -16.90 -31.23 -3.46
C VAL A 285 -18.07 -31.42 -4.42
N GLU A 286 -18.28 -32.64 -4.90
CA GLU A 286 -19.42 -33.01 -5.76
C GLU A 286 -20.77 -32.87 -5.04
N ALA A 287 -20.81 -33.14 -3.72
CA ALA A 287 -21.96 -32.84 -2.85
C ALA A 287 -22.06 -31.35 -2.41
N GLY A 288 -21.26 -30.44 -2.98
CA GLY A 288 -21.43 -29.00 -2.84
C GLY A 288 -20.63 -28.30 -1.74
N SER A 289 -19.52 -28.89 -1.25
CA SER A 289 -18.63 -28.21 -0.30
C SER A 289 -18.01 -26.94 -0.88
N ASP A 290 -17.97 -25.86 -0.10
CA ASP A 290 -17.19 -24.65 -0.44
C ASP A 290 -15.68 -24.94 -0.43
N VAL A 291 -15.12 -25.14 -1.63
CA VAL A 291 -13.67 -25.34 -1.87
C VAL A 291 -12.80 -24.15 -1.43
N ASN A 292 -13.41 -22.99 -1.19
CA ASN A 292 -12.78 -21.76 -0.72
C ASN A 292 -13.06 -21.46 0.76
N ALA A 293 -13.71 -22.39 1.48
CA ALA A 293 -14.05 -22.21 2.89
C ALA A 293 -12.79 -21.85 3.71
N LYS A 294 -12.98 -21.08 4.78
CA LYS A 294 -11.87 -20.57 5.60
C LYS A 294 -11.99 -20.97 7.06
N LEU A 295 -10.89 -21.45 7.61
CA LEU A 295 -10.64 -21.48 9.05
C LEU A 295 -10.58 -20.04 9.60
N LEU A 296 -10.65 -19.88 10.93
CA LEU A 296 -10.47 -18.57 11.59
C LEU A 296 -9.10 -17.92 11.30
N THR A 297 -8.10 -18.71 10.90
CA THR A 297 -6.76 -18.27 10.44
C THR A 297 -6.70 -17.92 8.94
N GLY A 298 -7.82 -17.93 8.23
CA GLY A 298 -7.91 -17.63 6.78
C GLY A 298 -7.38 -18.74 5.85
N ILE A 299 -6.82 -19.82 6.41
CA ILE A 299 -6.41 -21.05 5.74
C ILE A 299 -7.64 -21.69 5.05
N THR A 300 -7.43 -22.22 3.84
CA THR A 300 -8.45 -22.94 3.03
C THR A 300 -8.07 -24.42 2.83
N PRO A 301 -8.95 -25.29 2.29
CA PRO A 301 -8.60 -26.68 2.00
C PRO A 301 -7.37 -26.82 1.08
N LEU A 302 -7.23 -25.93 0.09
CA LEU A 302 -6.05 -25.87 -0.79
C LEU A 302 -4.75 -25.53 -0.04
N HIS A 303 -4.80 -24.69 1.00
CA HIS A 303 -3.63 -24.44 1.86
C HIS A 303 -3.21 -25.71 2.61
N LEU A 304 -4.16 -26.48 3.16
CA LEU A 304 -3.87 -27.71 3.90
C LEU A 304 -3.28 -28.80 3.00
N ALA A 305 -3.90 -29.05 1.84
CA ALA A 305 -3.40 -30.02 0.86
C ALA A 305 -2.00 -29.67 0.37
N ALA A 306 -1.75 -28.37 0.11
CA ALA A 306 -0.43 -27.87 -0.30
C ALA A 306 0.61 -27.90 0.82
N GLN A 307 0.22 -27.63 2.06
CA GLN A 307 1.06 -27.73 3.26
C GLN A 307 1.47 -29.17 3.60
N ARG A 308 0.65 -30.16 3.22
CA ARG A 308 0.80 -31.57 3.62
C ARG A 308 1.39 -32.47 2.53
N GLY A 309 1.49 -31.99 1.29
CA GLY A 309 2.12 -32.73 0.18
C GLY A 309 1.15 -33.51 -0.72
N HIS A 310 -0.16 -33.24 -0.62
CA HIS A 310 -1.19 -34.06 -1.27
C HIS A 310 -1.44 -33.65 -2.72
N LEU A 311 -0.49 -33.98 -3.62
CA LEU A 311 -0.49 -33.54 -5.02
C LEU A 311 -1.80 -33.87 -5.77
N GLY A 312 -2.40 -35.05 -5.53
CA GLY A 312 -3.67 -35.46 -6.16
C GLY A 312 -4.84 -34.56 -5.76
N VAL A 313 -5.02 -34.35 -4.46
CA VAL A 313 -5.98 -33.38 -3.89
C VAL A 313 -5.73 -31.96 -4.42
N VAL A 314 -4.48 -31.51 -4.48
CA VAL A 314 -4.15 -30.17 -5.02
C VAL A 314 -4.57 -30.04 -6.49
N LYS A 315 -4.31 -31.06 -7.34
CA LYS A 315 -4.77 -31.04 -8.74
C LYS A 315 -6.29 -30.94 -8.84
N TYR A 316 -7.01 -31.82 -8.15
CA TYR A 316 -8.48 -31.83 -8.18
C TYR A 316 -9.09 -30.52 -7.68
N LEU A 317 -8.50 -29.89 -6.66
CA LEU A 317 -8.93 -28.56 -6.21
C LEU A 317 -8.62 -27.46 -7.25
N LEU A 318 -7.57 -27.59 -8.05
CA LEU A 318 -7.20 -26.63 -9.10
C LEU A 318 -8.04 -26.77 -10.39
N GLU A 319 -8.70 -27.92 -10.58
CA GLU A 319 -9.69 -28.20 -11.64
C GLU A 319 -11.03 -27.49 -11.39
N GLN A 320 -11.29 -27.05 -10.15
CA GLN A 320 -12.55 -26.38 -9.77
C GLN A 320 -12.57 -24.91 -10.23
N LYS A 321 -13.64 -24.50 -10.93
CA LYS A 321 -13.72 -23.18 -11.60
C LYS A 321 -13.51 -22.00 -10.67
N ASP A 322 -14.10 -22.05 -9.47
CA ASP A 322 -14.12 -20.93 -8.51
C ASP A 322 -12.93 -20.92 -7.53
N ILE A 323 -11.92 -21.77 -7.72
CA ILE A 323 -10.82 -21.95 -6.75
C ILE A 323 -9.91 -20.70 -6.65
N LYS A 324 -9.78 -20.16 -5.43
CA LYS A 324 -8.99 -18.95 -5.15
C LYS A 324 -7.52 -19.31 -4.94
N LYS A 325 -6.85 -19.68 -6.04
CA LYS A 325 -5.45 -20.17 -6.11
C LYS A 325 -4.45 -19.30 -5.32
N ALA A 326 -4.65 -17.98 -5.33
CA ALA A 326 -3.81 -16.98 -4.65
C ALA A 326 -4.40 -16.42 -3.33
N ALA A 327 -5.35 -17.12 -2.69
CA ALA A 327 -5.85 -16.74 -1.36
C ALA A 327 -4.69 -16.68 -0.34
N ARG A 328 -4.72 -15.70 0.56
CA ARG A 328 -3.76 -15.56 1.67
C ARG A 328 -4.42 -15.85 3.02
N ASP A 329 -3.66 -16.49 3.91
CA ASP A 329 -4.00 -16.69 5.32
C ASP A 329 -3.66 -15.45 6.20
N THR A 330 -3.91 -15.51 7.51
CA THR A 330 -3.62 -14.42 8.46
C THR A 330 -2.13 -14.04 8.57
N PHE A 331 -1.23 -14.88 8.06
CA PHE A 331 0.22 -14.63 7.99
C PHE A 331 0.66 -14.19 6.59
N GLY A 332 -0.29 -13.79 5.73
CA GLY A 332 -0.05 -13.38 4.34
C GLY A 332 0.42 -14.51 3.41
N SER A 333 0.41 -15.75 3.88
CA SER A 333 0.95 -16.91 3.15
C SER A 333 -0.12 -17.50 2.26
N THR A 334 0.25 -17.86 1.02
CA THR A 334 -0.63 -18.54 0.04
C THR A 334 -0.41 -20.06 0.08
N PRO A 335 -1.24 -20.88 -0.60
CA PRO A 335 -0.98 -22.32 -0.75
C PRO A 335 0.40 -22.62 -1.36
N PHE A 336 0.84 -21.80 -2.33
CA PHE A 336 2.18 -21.85 -2.91
C PHE A 336 3.28 -21.69 -1.85
N LEU A 337 3.17 -20.66 -0.99
CA LEU A 337 4.14 -20.44 0.09
C LEU A 337 4.07 -21.51 1.17
N ARG A 338 2.88 -22.05 1.46
CA ARG A 338 2.72 -23.19 2.39
C ARG A 338 3.38 -24.47 1.87
N ALA A 339 3.28 -24.75 0.57
CA ALA A 339 4.02 -25.85 -0.06
C ALA A 339 5.54 -25.63 -0.01
N ALA A 340 6.01 -24.38 -0.22
CA ALA A 340 7.43 -24.03 -0.14
C ALA A 340 7.99 -24.21 1.27
N GLN A 341 7.30 -23.71 2.31
CA GLN A 341 7.67 -23.89 3.73
C GLN A 341 7.86 -25.38 4.09
N ASN A 342 7.03 -26.26 3.52
CA ASN A 342 7.04 -27.70 3.79
C ASN A 342 7.79 -28.51 2.70
N ARG A 343 8.49 -27.82 1.78
CA ARG A 343 9.40 -28.37 0.76
C ARG A 343 8.77 -29.26 -0.31
N HIS A 344 7.46 -29.15 -0.53
CA HIS A 344 6.71 -29.90 -1.56
C HIS A 344 6.94 -29.30 -2.96
N LYS A 345 8.14 -29.53 -3.53
CA LYS A 345 8.62 -28.88 -4.77
C LYS A 345 7.75 -29.12 -6.00
N ASP A 346 7.10 -30.26 -6.08
CA ASP A 346 6.13 -30.62 -7.13
C ASP A 346 4.87 -29.73 -7.04
N ILE A 347 4.33 -29.55 -5.85
CA ILE A 347 3.19 -28.67 -5.57
C ILE A 347 3.58 -27.20 -5.72
N VAL A 348 4.78 -26.79 -5.29
CA VAL A 348 5.32 -25.44 -5.53
C VAL A 348 5.39 -25.14 -7.03
N ASN A 349 5.89 -26.06 -7.84
CA ASN A 349 5.90 -25.89 -9.29
C ASN A 349 4.47 -25.84 -9.87
N LEU A 350 3.56 -26.71 -9.43
CA LEU A 350 2.17 -26.72 -9.88
C LEU A 350 1.45 -25.40 -9.56
N LEU A 351 1.60 -24.90 -8.33
CA LEU A 351 0.96 -23.67 -7.82
C LEU A 351 1.69 -22.37 -8.24
N ALA A 352 2.75 -22.45 -9.03
CA ALA A 352 3.45 -21.26 -9.51
C ALA A 352 2.50 -20.33 -10.29
N PRO A 353 2.50 -18.99 -10.07
CA PRO A 353 1.59 -18.07 -10.75
C PRO A 353 1.69 -18.17 -12.28
N PHE A 354 2.91 -18.35 -12.80
CA PHE A 354 3.20 -18.44 -14.23
C PHE A 354 2.82 -19.77 -14.90
N ASN A 355 2.10 -20.68 -14.22
CA ASN A 355 1.42 -21.81 -14.85
C ASN A 355 -0.05 -21.54 -15.20
N HIS A 356 -0.65 -20.46 -14.68
CA HIS A 356 -2.09 -20.22 -14.74
C HIS A 356 -2.42 -19.15 -15.78
N MET A 357 -2.12 -19.46 -17.05
CA MET A 357 -2.23 -18.52 -18.18
C MET A 357 -3.67 -18.22 -18.59
N ASP A 358 -4.63 -19.05 -18.18
CA ASP A 358 -6.06 -18.94 -18.49
C ASP A 358 -6.71 -17.61 -18.05
N GLY A 359 -6.03 -16.84 -17.19
CA GLY A 359 -6.47 -15.52 -16.70
C GLY A 359 -5.72 -14.32 -17.29
N ILE A 360 -4.86 -14.50 -18.31
CA ILE A 360 -4.14 -13.41 -18.99
C ILE A 360 -4.96 -12.95 -20.21
N SER A 361 -5.17 -11.63 -20.35
CA SER A 361 -5.92 -11.05 -21.48
C SER A 361 -5.12 -11.03 -22.79
N GLU A 362 -5.80 -11.03 -23.94
CA GLU A 362 -5.16 -10.94 -25.28
C GLU A 362 -4.19 -9.75 -25.38
N ASP A 363 -4.57 -8.58 -24.86
CA ASP A 363 -3.70 -7.40 -24.78
C ASP A 363 -2.45 -7.65 -23.90
N ALA A 364 -2.58 -8.30 -22.74
CA ALA A 364 -1.44 -8.62 -21.88
C ALA A 364 -0.48 -9.64 -22.54
N LEU A 365 -1.05 -10.57 -23.29
CA LEU A 365 -0.37 -11.60 -24.08
C LEU A 365 0.41 -10.96 -25.25
N GLY A 366 -0.27 -10.11 -26.03
CA GLY A 366 0.28 -9.39 -27.18
C GLY A 366 1.38 -8.40 -26.78
N ALA A 367 1.18 -7.64 -25.70
CA ALA A 367 2.23 -6.81 -25.11
C ALA A 367 3.45 -7.65 -24.74
N SER A 368 3.27 -8.77 -24.02
CA SER A 368 4.38 -9.62 -23.60
C SER A 368 5.12 -10.27 -24.78
N ASN A 369 4.45 -10.53 -25.91
CA ASN A 369 5.08 -11.00 -27.14
C ASN A 369 5.90 -9.90 -27.86
N GLY A 370 5.46 -8.64 -27.80
CA GLY A 370 6.07 -7.54 -28.55
C GLY A 370 7.28 -6.87 -27.90
N PHE A 371 7.48 -7.08 -26.60
CA PHE A 371 8.57 -6.50 -25.83
C PHE A 371 9.75 -7.48 -25.66
N ASN A 372 10.98 -6.99 -25.91
CA ASN A 372 12.22 -7.74 -25.70
C ASN A 372 12.89 -7.33 -24.39
N ALA A 373 13.14 -8.31 -23.52
CA ALA A 373 14.02 -8.13 -22.39
C ALA A 373 15.49 -8.11 -22.85
N THR A 374 16.39 -7.58 -22.02
CA THR A 374 17.84 -7.69 -22.25
C THR A 374 18.47 -8.48 -21.11
N VAL A 375 19.21 -9.53 -21.44
CA VAL A 375 19.96 -10.34 -20.47
C VAL A 375 21.44 -10.23 -20.79
N VAL A 376 22.26 -9.92 -19.79
CA VAL A 376 23.72 -9.82 -19.93
C VAL A 376 24.37 -10.77 -18.94
N ASP A 377 25.10 -11.76 -19.47
CA ASP A 377 25.95 -12.65 -18.67
C ASP A 377 27.36 -12.03 -18.56
N PHE A 378 27.83 -11.79 -17.33
CA PHE A 378 29.16 -11.25 -17.02
C PHE A 378 30.06 -12.38 -16.50
N GLY A 379 31.30 -12.49 -16.98
CA GLY A 379 32.22 -13.55 -16.54
C GLY A 379 33.67 -13.34 -16.97
N ASN A 380 34.54 -14.26 -16.54
CA ASN A 380 36.01 -14.23 -16.68
C ASN A 380 36.61 -14.24 -18.11
N PHE A 381 35.81 -14.08 -19.17
CA PHE A 381 36.32 -13.88 -20.53
C PHE A 381 36.79 -12.44 -20.74
N HIS A 382 37.76 -12.20 -21.62
CA HIS A 382 38.46 -10.91 -21.76
C HIS A 382 37.57 -9.76 -22.30
N ASN A 383 36.78 -9.16 -21.41
CA ASN A 383 35.92 -7.98 -21.61
C ASN A 383 34.74 -8.15 -22.61
N GLU A 384 34.38 -9.38 -22.99
CA GLU A 384 33.24 -9.64 -23.89
C GLU A 384 31.97 -10.08 -23.14
N ASN A 385 31.17 -9.09 -22.72
CA ASN A 385 29.88 -9.31 -22.07
C ASN A 385 28.86 -9.91 -23.07
N ARG A 386 28.23 -11.04 -22.72
CA ARG A 386 27.29 -11.72 -23.62
C ARG A 386 25.88 -11.16 -23.48
N VAL A 387 25.55 -10.20 -24.35
CA VAL A 387 24.21 -9.60 -24.44
C VAL A 387 23.27 -10.50 -25.27
N LYS A 388 22.12 -10.84 -24.70
CA LYS A 388 20.99 -11.53 -25.34
C LYS A 388 19.76 -10.64 -25.25
N ARG A 389 18.89 -10.65 -26.26
CA ARG A 389 17.62 -9.89 -26.28
C ARG A 389 16.40 -10.83 -26.46
N PRO A 390 16.11 -11.73 -25.49
CA PRO A 390 14.98 -12.65 -25.57
C PRO A 390 13.64 -11.90 -25.47
N THR A 391 12.57 -12.48 -26.04
CA THR A 391 11.23 -11.93 -25.86
C THR A 391 10.78 -12.10 -24.40
N VAL A 392 9.96 -11.16 -23.92
CA VAL A 392 9.35 -11.27 -22.58
C VAL A 392 8.43 -12.50 -22.53
N TYR A 393 7.70 -12.76 -23.61
CA TYR A 393 6.90 -13.96 -23.87
C TYR A 393 6.91 -14.32 -25.37
N GLY A 394 6.46 -15.52 -25.74
CA GLY A 394 6.33 -15.91 -27.14
C GLY A 394 5.32 -17.04 -27.32
N ILE A 395 4.18 -16.75 -27.94
CA ILE A 395 3.28 -17.79 -28.47
C ILE A 395 3.74 -18.18 -29.87
N VAL A 396 3.94 -19.48 -30.08
CA VAL A 396 3.92 -20.07 -31.41
C VAL A 396 2.46 -20.08 -31.88
N LEU A 397 2.09 -19.12 -32.74
CA LEU A 397 0.81 -19.18 -33.45
C LEU A 397 0.89 -20.31 -34.48
N VAL A 398 0.38 -21.49 -34.12
CA VAL A 398 0.27 -22.64 -35.03
C VAL A 398 -0.96 -22.48 -35.93
N GLU A 399 -0.99 -21.42 -36.74
CA GLU A 399 -1.98 -21.29 -37.81
C GLU A 399 -1.42 -20.46 -38.99
N VAL A 400 -1.38 -21.10 -40.17
CA VAL A 400 -0.83 -20.60 -41.44
C VAL A 400 0.68 -20.30 -41.43
N GLY A 401 1.45 -21.07 -42.21
CA GLY A 401 2.92 -21.03 -42.15
C GLY A 401 3.56 -19.78 -42.75
N LEU A 402 4.19 -18.96 -41.90
CA LEU A 402 5.36 -18.15 -42.25
C LEU A 402 6.53 -18.51 -41.32
N VAL A 403 7.71 -18.72 -41.88
CA VAL A 403 8.94 -18.90 -41.12
C VAL A 403 9.44 -17.53 -40.67
N ILE A 404 9.67 -17.36 -39.36
CA ILE A 404 10.30 -16.17 -38.76
C ILE A 404 11.61 -16.61 -38.12
N ALA A 405 12.65 -15.78 -38.25
CA ALA A 405 14.05 -16.19 -38.09
C ALA A 405 14.52 -16.41 -36.64
N ASP A 406 15.53 -17.28 -36.51
CA ASP A 406 16.53 -17.43 -35.44
C ASP A 406 16.27 -16.70 -34.10
N GLY A 407 15.84 -17.42 -33.05
CA GLY A 407 15.69 -16.77 -31.74
C GLY A 407 15.39 -17.64 -30.51
N ASP A 408 14.52 -18.65 -30.62
CA ASP A 408 14.19 -19.72 -29.66
C ASP A 408 13.92 -19.41 -28.16
N VAL A 409 14.13 -18.20 -27.63
CA VAL A 409 14.25 -17.96 -26.18
C VAL A 409 13.18 -17.01 -25.64
N GLU A 410 12.29 -17.56 -24.80
CA GLU A 410 11.26 -16.84 -24.05
C GLU A 410 11.67 -16.68 -22.57
N LEU A 411 11.59 -15.46 -22.03
CA LEU A 411 12.04 -15.21 -20.66
C LEU A 411 11.04 -15.65 -19.58
N LEU A 412 9.79 -15.17 -19.60
CA LEU A 412 8.93 -15.25 -18.40
C LEU A 412 8.07 -16.50 -18.29
N TYR A 413 7.39 -16.94 -19.34
CA TYR A 413 6.39 -18.01 -19.25
C TYR A 413 6.78 -19.30 -19.97
N GLY A 414 7.75 -19.23 -20.90
CA GLY A 414 8.17 -20.37 -21.71
C GLY A 414 8.61 -21.58 -20.89
N ARG A 415 8.27 -22.76 -21.41
CA ARG A 415 8.59 -24.08 -20.85
C ARG A 415 9.57 -24.84 -21.73
N ASP A 416 10.38 -25.69 -21.11
CA ASP A 416 11.25 -26.66 -21.80
C ASP A 416 10.35 -27.66 -22.56
N PRO A 417 10.51 -27.82 -23.89
CA PRO A 417 9.62 -28.66 -24.70
C PRO A 417 9.78 -30.16 -24.41
N VAL A 418 10.90 -30.58 -23.82
CA VAL A 418 11.15 -31.96 -23.36
C VAL A 418 10.67 -32.17 -21.92
N ASN A 419 10.64 -31.10 -21.11
CA ASN A 419 10.22 -31.16 -19.71
C ASN A 419 9.39 -29.94 -19.30
N SER A 420 8.08 -30.02 -19.49
CA SER A 420 7.11 -28.96 -19.16
C SER A 420 7.14 -28.44 -17.71
N ARG A 421 7.78 -29.15 -16.77
CA ARG A 421 7.98 -28.68 -15.39
C ARG A 421 9.13 -27.68 -15.25
N LYS A 422 10.11 -27.70 -16.17
CA LYS A 422 11.23 -26.74 -16.20
C LYS A 422 10.87 -25.46 -16.96
N PRO A 423 11.44 -24.30 -16.62
CA PRO A 423 11.35 -23.11 -17.45
C PRO A 423 12.27 -23.23 -18.68
N LYS A 424 11.89 -22.61 -19.82
CA LYS A 424 12.69 -22.60 -21.06
C LYS A 424 14.00 -21.83 -20.90
N TYR A 425 13.97 -20.76 -20.10
CA TYR A 425 15.12 -19.96 -19.70
C TYR A 425 15.25 -19.96 -18.17
N THR A 426 16.47 -20.17 -17.65
CA THR A 426 16.77 -20.00 -16.22
C THR A 426 16.98 -18.53 -15.92
N ILE A 427 16.44 -18.03 -14.81
CA ILE A 427 16.64 -16.66 -14.37
C ILE A 427 18.05 -16.49 -13.79
N LEU A 428 18.48 -17.42 -12.93
CA LEU A 428 19.85 -17.43 -12.41
C LEU A 428 20.88 -17.85 -13.48
N PRO A 429 22.13 -17.36 -13.38
CA PRO A 429 23.25 -17.97 -14.09
C PRO A 429 23.35 -19.46 -13.71
N ILE A 430 23.74 -20.28 -14.67
CA ILE A 430 23.98 -21.71 -14.46
C ILE A 430 25.36 -21.88 -13.82
N ASP A 431 25.58 -22.92 -13.00
CA ASP A 431 26.87 -23.31 -12.40
C ASP A 431 27.96 -23.73 -13.44
N ASP A 432 27.92 -23.18 -14.66
CA ASP A 432 28.97 -23.30 -15.67
C ASP A 432 30.02 -22.19 -15.45
N LYS A 433 31.28 -22.44 -15.83
CA LYS A 433 32.44 -21.58 -15.53
C LYS A 433 32.51 -20.30 -16.38
N ALA A 434 31.36 -19.86 -16.90
CA ALA A 434 31.22 -18.87 -17.95
C ALA A 434 30.66 -17.51 -17.47
N SER A 435 30.03 -17.45 -16.30
CA SER A 435 29.45 -16.21 -15.76
C SER A 435 29.53 -16.15 -14.23
N ASP A 436 30.10 -15.06 -13.71
CA ASP A 436 30.20 -14.76 -12.28
C ASP A 436 28.90 -14.12 -11.74
N PHE A 437 28.18 -13.36 -12.59
CA PHE A 437 26.84 -12.83 -12.29
C PHE A 437 26.07 -12.46 -13.57
N ARG A 438 24.77 -12.17 -13.42
CA ARG A 438 23.85 -11.80 -14.51
C ARG A 438 23.12 -10.49 -14.24
N TRP A 439 22.86 -9.74 -15.30
CA TRP A 439 21.86 -8.66 -15.34
C TRP A 439 20.67 -9.07 -16.20
N ILE A 440 19.45 -8.81 -15.73
CA ILE A 440 18.22 -8.86 -16.54
C ILE A 440 17.56 -7.49 -16.49
N HIS A 441 17.33 -6.88 -17.65
CA HIS A 441 16.55 -5.66 -17.80
C HIS A 441 15.20 -5.96 -18.46
N LEU A 442 14.11 -5.54 -17.82
CA LEU A 442 12.75 -5.59 -18.34
C LEU A 442 12.34 -4.22 -18.93
N PRO A 443 11.81 -4.19 -20.17
CA PRO A 443 11.64 -2.96 -20.96
C PRO A 443 10.44 -2.09 -20.55
N ALA A 444 9.63 -2.53 -19.58
CA ALA A 444 8.56 -1.73 -19.00
C ALA A 444 8.31 -2.14 -17.54
N ASN A 445 7.96 -1.14 -16.73
CA ASN A 445 7.71 -1.25 -15.29
C ASN A 445 6.36 -1.93 -15.02
N ASN A 446 6.25 -3.21 -15.38
CA ASN A 446 5.09 -4.07 -15.21
C ASN A 446 5.34 -5.05 -14.06
N MET A 447 4.58 -4.90 -12.97
CA MET A 447 4.75 -5.74 -11.78
C MET A 447 4.48 -7.23 -12.04
N ALA A 448 3.56 -7.58 -12.93
CA ALA A 448 3.27 -8.99 -13.22
C ALA A 448 4.49 -9.70 -13.84
N TRP A 449 5.27 -8.98 -14.66
CA TRP A 449 6.51 -9.50 -15.23
C TRP A 449 7.59 -9.75 -14.16
N ILE A 450 7.70 -8.83 -13.20
CA ILE A 450 8.67 -8.87 -12.10
C ILE A 450 8.31 -9.96 -11.08
N GLU A 451 7.02 -10.06 -10.71
CA GLU A 451 6.52 -11.13 -9.83
C GLU A 451 6.79 -12.51 -10.43
N VAL A 452 6.58 -12.69 -11.74
CA VAL A 452 6.88 -13.96 -12.44
C VAL A 452 8.39 -14.26 -12.45
N LEU A 453 9.23 -13.29 -12.80
CA LEU A 453 10.69 -13.43 -12.82
C LEU A 453 11.24 -13.82 -11.43
N LEU A 454 10.79 -13.11 -10.39
CA LEU A 454 11.26 -13.34 -9.02
C LEU A 454 10.69 -14.64 -8.43
N THR A 455 9.48 -15.06 -8.83
CA THR A 455 8.95 -16.38 -8.45
C THR A 455 9.72 -17.52 -9.16
N LYS A 456 10.11 -17.34 -10.43
CA LYS A 456 11.01 -18.29 -11.11
C LYS A 456 12.34 -18.41 -10.37
N MET A 457 13.00 -17.30 -10.07
CA MET A 457 14.25 -17.27 -9.29
C MET A 457 14.09 -18.01 -7.95
N PHE A 458 13.04 -17.71 -7.18
CA PHE A 458 12.75 -18.39 -5.92
C PHE A 458 12.60 -19.92 -6.06
N ILE A 459 11.97 -20.40 -7.14
CA ILE A 459 11.83 -21.83 -7.43
C ILE A 459 13.16 -22.46 -7.87
N GLU A 460 13.97 -21.76 -8.67
CA GLU A 460 15.32 -22.18 -9.08
C GLU A 460 16.26 -22.35 -7.86
N GLU A 461 16.09 -21.50 -6.83
CA GLU A 461 16.76 -21.62 -5.53
C GLU A 461 16.16 -22.69 -4.60
N GLY A 462 15.29 -23.54 -5.15
CA GLY A 462 14.66 -24.66 -4.45
C GLY A 462 13.53 -24.27 -3.51
N ALA A 463 12.98 -23.06 -3.64
CA ALA A 463 11.88 -22.49 -2.86
C ALA A 463 12.12 -22.49 -1.34
N SER A 464 13.35 -22.17 -0.93
CA SER A 464 13.83 -22.31 0.46
C SER A 464 13.65 -21.05 1.31
N ASP A 465 13.96 -19.86 0.78
CA ASP A 465 13.86 -18.59 1.52
C ASP A 465 12.48 -17.94 1.43
N VAL A 466 11.49 -18.56 2.09
CA VAL A 466 10.09 -18.08 2.04
C VAL A 466 9.93 -16.69 2.64
N GLU A 467 10.66 -16.35 3.71
CA GLU A 467 10.50 -15.05 4.37
C GLU A 467 11.28 -13.95 3.63
N GLY A 468 12.41 -14.24 3.00
CA GLY A 468 13.07 -13.35 2.04
C GLY A 468 12.20 -13.11 0.79
N PHE A 469 11.52 -14.14 0.28
CA PHE A 469 10.56 -13.98 -0.81
C PHE A 469 9.35 -13.13 -0.42
N LYS A 470 8.76 -13.34 0.78
CA LYS A 470 7.71 -12.47 1.32
C LYS A 470 8.16 -11.02 1.51
N ALA A 471 9.43 -10.80 1.87
CA ALA A 471 9.99 -9.44 1.96
C ALA A 471 10.05 -8.77 0.57
N LEU A 472 10.40 -9.52 -0.47
CA LEU A 472 10.33 -9.06 -1.86
C LEU A 472 8.88 -8.80 -2.29
N GLU A 473 7.92 -9.71 -2.04
CA GLU A 473 6.49 -9.47 -2.28
C GLU A 473 5.99 -8.19 -1.57
N LYS A 474 6.44 -7.98 -0.32
CA LYS A 474 6.08 -6.80 0.45
C LYS A 474 6.66 -5.52 -0.14
N SER A 475 7.82 -5.56 -0.81
CA SER A 475 8.34 -4.40 -1.56
C SER A 475 7.31 -3.87 -2.57
N PHE A 476 6.59 -4.77 -3.24
CA PHE A 476 5.56 -4.43 -4.22
C PHE A 476 4.29 -3.83 -3.59
N SER A 477 4.11 -3.96 -2.27
CA SER A 477 2.97 -3.36 -1.54
C SER A 477 3.12 -1.86 -1.24
N HIS A 478 4.29 -1.27 -1.52
CA HIS A 478 4.56 0.16 -1.29
C HIS A 478 4.07 1.10 -2.41
N HIS A 479 3.45 0.56 -3.46
CA HIS A 479 2.75 1.34 -4.50
C HIS A 479 1.50 2.04 -3.95
N HIS A 480 1.23 3.26 -4.42
CA HIS A 480 -0.10 3.87 -4.19
C HIS A 480 -1.18 3.19 -5.01
N ARG A 481 -2.29 2.85 -4.34
CA ARG A 481 -3.49 2.25 -4.92
C ARG A 481 -4.65 3.25 -4.94
N GLY A 482 -4.54 4.26 -5.80
CA GLY A 482 -5.71 5.04 -6.20
C GLY A 482 -6.56 4.29 -7.24
N GLN A 483 -7.44 5.00 -7.96
CA GLN A 483 -8.35 4.43 -8.96
C GLN A 483 -8.11 4.95 -10.39
N GLN A 484 -7.25 5.95 -10.56
CA GLN A 484 -6.97 6.64 -11.82
C GLN A 484 -5.57 6.30 -12.35
N SER A 485 -5.37 6.41 -13.67
CA SER A 485 -4.05 6.25 -14.31
C SER A 485 -2.97 7.14 -13.70
N HIS A 486 -3.30 8.39 -13.36
CA HIS A 486 -2.40 9.32 -12.66
C HIS A 486 -2.20 9.00 -11.16
N SER A 487 -2.86 8.01 -10.57
CA SER A 487 -2.81 7.74 -9.11
C SER A 487 -1.92 6.55 -8.69
N HIS A 488 -1.41 5.77 -9.65
CA HIS A 488 -0.46 4.68 -9.39
C HIS A 488 0.99 5.18 -9.50
N PHE A 489 1.53 5.63 -8.37
CA PHE A 489 2.93 6.05 -8.24
C PHE A 489 3.63 5.21 -7.16
N MET A 490 4.78 4.62 -7.49
CA MET A 490 5.66 3.97 -6.51
C MET A 490 6.50 5.05 -5.83
N ARG A 491 6.66 5.02 -4.51
CA ARG A 491 7.47 6.05 -3.83
C ARG A 491 8.97 5.85 -4.04
N PRO A 492 9.77 6.94 -4.07
CA PRO A 492 11.21 6.85 -3.91
C PRO A 492 11.54 6.09 -2.62
N LEU A 493 12.38 5.06 -2.73
CA LEU A 493 12.69 4.13 -1.65
C LEU A 493 13.94 3.31 -1.98
N CYS A 494 14.82 3.10 -1.01
CA CYS A 494 15.73 1.95 -1.04
C CYS A 494 15.62 1.17 0.27
N GLN A 495 15.63 -0.16 0.20
CA GLN A 495 15.65 -1.04 1.36
C GLN A 495 16.49 -2.28 1.09
N SER A 496 17.09 -2.83 2.15
CA SER A 496 17.67 -4.16 2.16
C SER A 496 16.77 -5.14 2.92
N SER A 497 16.74 -6.39 2.48
CA SER A 497 16.18 -7.51 3.23
C SER A 497 17.25 -8.56 3.45
N THR A 498 17.32 -9.11 4.66
CA THR A 498 18.17 -10.27 4.93
C THR A 498 17.68 -11.49 4.14
N ARG A 499 18.61 -12.36 3.81
CA ARG A 499 18.39 -13.54 2.97
C ARG A 499 18.80 -14.79 3.73
N ALA A 500 17.99 -15.84 3.65
CA ALA A 500 18.31 -17.11 4.29
C ALA A 500 19.55 -17.77 3.66
N ALA A 501 20.34 -18.45 4.49
CA ALA A 501 21.49 -19.19 4.03
C ALA A 501 21.06 -20.27 3.02
N ARG A 502 21.55 -20.20 1.77
CA ARG A 502 21.46 -21.32 0.82
C ARG A 502 22.10 -22.55 1.47
N ILE A 503 21.27 -23.51 1.89
CA ILE A 503 21.75 -24.86 2.25
C ILE A 503 22.25 -25.47 0.94
N SER A 504 23.57 -25.60 0.81
CA SER A 504 24.18 -26.22 -0.36
C SER A 504 23.63 -27.63 -0.55
N LYS A 505 23.48 -28.05 -1.81
CA LYS A 505 23.06 -29.41 -2.15
C LYS A 505 24.03 -30.38 -1.49
N LEU A 506 23.57 -31.15 -0.50
CA LEU A 506 24.26 -32.38 -0.11
C LEU A 506 24.42 -33.24 -1.38
N PRO A 507 25.55 -33.95 -1.56
CA PRO A 507 25.74 -34.80 -2.72
C PRO A 507 24.55 -35.75 -2.89
N VAL A 508 23.96 -35.76 -4.08
CA VAL A 508 22.87 -36.69 -4.41
C VAL A 508 23.47 -38.10 -4.39
N GLU A 509 23.04 -38.93 -3.46
CA GLU A 509 23.38 -40.36 -3.49
C GLU A 509 22.88 -40.94 -4.82
N PRO A 510 23.72 -41.68 -5.58
CA PRO A 510 23.33 -42.23 -6.85
C PRO A 510 22.20 -43.24 -6.64
N THR A 511 21.05 -43.00 -7.28
CA THR A 511 19.92 -43.93 -7.29
C THR A 511 20.33 -45.23 -7.97
N VAL A 512 20.53 -46.28 -7.18
CA VAL A 512 20.88 -47.62 -7.69
C VAL A 512 19.62 -48.28 -8.25
N ASP A 513 19.65 -48.67 -9.53
CA ASP A 513 18.58 -49.44 -10.16
C ASP A 513 18.38 -50.81 -9.47
N PRO A 514 17.13 -51.26 -9.25
CA PRO A 514 16.83 -52.55 -8.63
C PRO A 514 17.04 -53.71 -9.62
N GLY A 515 18.31 -54.05 -9.88
CA GLY A 515 18.70 -55.24 -10.65
C GLY A 515 18.24 -56.55 -9.98
N ALA A 516 17.80 -57.51 -10.79
CA ALA A 516 17.17 -58.75 -10.31
C ALA A 516 18.11 -59.61 -9.42
N PRO A 517 17.57 -60.32 -8.41
CA PRO A 517 18.37 -61.06 -7.43
C PRO A 517 19.06 -62.29 -8.04
N LYS A 518 20.36 -62.46 -7.76
CA LYS A 518 21.10 -63.71 -7.98
C LYS A 518 21.37 -64.44 -6.67
N ILE A 519 20.99 -65.72 -6.61
CA ILE A 519 21.33 -66.64 -5.53
C ILE A 519 22.72 -67.24 -5.81
N VAL A 520 23.62 -67.22 -4.82
CA VAL A 520 24.87 -67.99 -4.78
C VAL A 520 25.06 -68.51 -3.34
N ILE A 521 25.67 -69.69 -3.18
CA ILE A 521 25.57 -70.53 -1.97
C ILE A 521 26.96 -70.89 -1.39
N ASN A 522 27.10 -70.71 -0.07
CA ASN A 522 28.02 -71.33 0.92
C ASN A 522 29.56 -71.37 0.74
N GLY A 523 30.24 -71.10 1.87
CA GLY A 523 31.55 -71.66 2.26
C GLY A 523 32.74 -70.70 2.23
N ALA A 524 33.69 -70.70 3.18
CA ALA A 524 33.73 -71.32 4.52
C ALA A 524 34.85 -70.66 5.37
N ASP A 525 34.75 -70.73 6.72
CA ASP A 525 35.81 -70.59 7.75
C ASP A 525 36.69 -69.30 7.83
N ALA A 526 37.25 -68.88 8.98
CA ALA A 526 36.92 -69.07 10.40
C ALA A 526 37.74 -68.09 11.30
N LYS A 527 37.35 -67.97 12.60
CA LYS A 527 38.01 -67.30 13.77
C LYS A 527 37.67 -65.82 14.02
N GLY A 528 37.34 -65.48 15.28
CA GLY A 528 37.25 -64.10 15.80
C GLY A 528 35.99 -63.73 16.62
N SER A 529 35.80 -64.33 17.80
CA SER A 529 34.74 -63.98 18.79
C SER A 529 35.17 -62.83 19.73
N PRO A 530 34.27 -62.09 20.44
CA PRO A 530 32.90 -62.49 20.83
C PRO A 530 31.77 -61.44 20.65
N LYS A 531 30.54 -61.89 20.96
CA LYS A 531 29.28 -61.14 21.18
C LYS A 531 28.83 -61.33 22.66
N PRO A 532 27.63 -60.92 23.15
CA PRO A 532 26.61 -60.01 22.60
C PRO A 532 26.12 -58.92 23.59
N ALA A 533 25.43 -57.89 23.07
CA ALA A 533 24.32 -57.25 23.80
C ALA A 533 23.34 -56.60 22.81
N SER A 534 22.09 -57.05 22.81
CA SER A 534 21.00 -56.34 22.12
C SER A 534 19.69 -56.53 22.87
N ARG A 535 19.06 -55.42 23.30
CA ARG A 535 17.60 -55.23 23.23
C ARG A 535 17.19 -53.82 23.69
N ASN A 536 16.31 -53.24 22.87
CA ASN A 536 15.18 -52.39 23.21
C ASN A 536 15.36 -51.27 24.27
N SER A 537 15.21 -50.03 23.83
CA SER A 537 14.40 -49.03 24.54
C SER A 537 13.41 -48.38 23.58
N THR A 538 12.13 -48.41 23.94
CA THR A 538 11.03 -47.81 23.17
C THR A 538 10.79 -46.37 23.62
N PHE A 539 10.46 -45.48 22.69
CA PHE A 539 9.91 -44.17 23.01
C PHE A 539 8.51 -44.28 23.63
N ARG A 540 8.31 -43.64 24.79
CA ARG A 540 7.12 -42.85 25.14
C ARG A 540 7.47 -41.92 26.30
N GLU A 541 7.17 -40.62 26.13
CA GLU A 541 6.12 -39.91 26.88
C GLU A 541 6.29 -39.93 28.40
N ASP A 542 6.43 -38.74 28.99
CA ASP A 542 5.66 -38.41 30.20
C ASP A 542 5.41 -36.90 30.28
N SER A 543 4.35 -36.49 30.95
CA SER A 543 3.96 -35.08 31.09
C SER A 543 3.30 -34.80 32.44
N ASN A 544 3.35 -33.53 32.85
CA ASN A 544 2.85 -32.97 34.11
C ASN A 544 3.64 -33.36 35.38
N GLY A 545 3.91 -32.36 36.22
CA GLY A 545 4.45 -32.54 37.57
C GLY A 545 3.41 -32.22 38.64
N PHE A 546 3.79 -32.26 39.92
CA PHE A 546 2.98 -31.71 41.02
C PHE A 546 3.85 -31.23 42.19
N SER A 547 3.24 -30.45 43.09
CA SER A 547 3.90 -29.63 44.12
C SER A 547 4.07 -30.28 45.50
N LYS A 548 5.13 -29.86 46.24
CA LYS A 548 5.18 -29.53 47.68
C LYS A 548 6.58 -28.93 47.96
N SER A 549 6.75 -27.71 48.47
CA SER A 549 6.35 -27.17 49.79
C SER A 549 7.16 -27.74 50.97
N LEU A 550 7.94 -26.89 51.66
CA LEU A 550 8.07 -26.86 53.12
C LEU A 550 8.82 -25.58 53.60
N ASN A 551 8.69 -25.27 54.88
CA ASN A 551 9.22 -24.08 55.59
C ASN A 551 10.76 -24.16 55.80
N GLY A 552 11.51 -23.09 56.11
CA GLY A 552 11.18 -21.67 56.29
C GLY A 552 12.18 -20.94 57.23
N LYS A 553 11.82 -19.74 57.69
CA LYS A 553 12.43 -18.92 58.78
C LYS A 553 13.62 -17.96 58.53
N ASP A 554 13.25 -16.67 58.56
CA ASP A 554 13.67 -15.62 59.51
C ASP A 554 14.99 -14.79 59.36
N HIS A 555 14.81 -13.47 59.60
CA HIS A 555 15.77 -12.34 59.79
C HIS A 555 16.57 -11.81 58.57
N ASP A 556 16.43 -10.53 58.15
CA ASP A 556 16.79 -9.22 58.77
C ASP A 556 18.30 -8.90 58.74
N LYS A 557 18.80 -7.68 58.46
CA LYS A 557 18.24 -6.46 57.82
C LYS A 557 19.41 -5.45 57.58
N GLY A 558 19.31 -4.63 56.53
CA GLY A 558 20.10 -3.41 56.31
C GLY A 558 21.56 -3.56 55.83
N ALA A 559 22.27 -2.51 55.39
CA ALA A 559 21.94 -1.18 54.83
C ALA A 559 23.26 -0.36 54.74
N HIS A 560 23.29 0.73 53.94
CA HIS A 560 24.30 1.82 53.96
C HIS A 560 25.75 1.49 53.47
N LYS A 561 26.53 2.42 52.87
CA LYS A 561 26.25 3.70 52.17
C LYS A 561 27.49 4.21 51.37
N ASP A 562 27.27 5.16 50.45
CA ASP A 562 28.14 6.30 50.07
C ASP A 562 29.56 6.16 49.42
N LYS A 563 29.66 6.73 48.20
CA LYS A 563 30.64 7.75 47.70
C LYS A 563 32.15 7.42 47.46
N GLY A 564 32.66 7.89 46.31
CA GLY A 564 34.09 8.07 45.98
C GLY A 564 34.32 8.89 44.69
N LYS A 565 35.49 9.55 44.51
CA LYS A 565 35.83 10.44 43.36
C LYS A 565 37.23 10.19 42.77
N LYS A 566 37.50 10.69 41.54
CA LYS A 566 38.84 10.83 40.89
C LYS A 566 39.77 11.82 41.64
N PRO A 567 41.12 11.73 41.54
CA PRO A 567 41.97 12.37 40.48
C PRO A 567 42.96 11.37 39.81
N HIS A 568 43.74 11.59 38.73
CA HIS A 568 44.68 12.66 38.27
C HIS A 568 46.00 12.78 39.11
N THR A 569 47.23 13.08 38.61
CA THR A 569 47.70 13.81 37.39
C THR A 569 49.22 13.65 37.08
N LYS A 570 49.68 13.96 35.83
CA LYS A 570 51.04 14.47 35.37
C LYS A 570 52.30 13.58 35.56
N GLY A 571 53.42 13.75 34.84
CA GLY A 571 53.72 14.52 33.59
C GLY A 571 55.15 15.13 33.49
N ASN A 572 55.93 14.82 32.43
CA ASN A 572 57.29 15.35 32.03
C ASN A 572 57.72 14.76 30.64
N LYS A 573 58.74 15.19 29.85
CA LYS A 573 59.38 16.52 29.55
C LYS A 573 60.36 16.45 28.31
N SER A 574 60.11 17.23 27.25
CA SER A 574 61.08 18.07 26.48
C SER A 574 62.20 17.40 25.58
N PRO A 575 63.02 18.13 24.74
CA PRO A 575 63.08 17.85 23.26
C PRO A 575 64.47 18.00 22.52
N LYS A 576 64.52 17.85 21.17
CA LYS A 576 65.13 18.78 20.14
C LYS A 576 65.69 18.13 18.82
N LEU A 577 65.38 18.79 17.69
CA LEU A 577 66.15 19.14 16.45
C LEU A 577 67.03 18.15 15.62
N ASN A 578 66.94 18.39 14.29
CA ASN A 578 67.72 18.05 13.08
C ASN A 578 69.19 17.54 13.24
N ASP A 579 69.73 16.66 12.37
CA ASP A 579 70.21 16.97 10.99
C ASP A 579 70.43 15.72 10.08
N THR A 580 70.86 15.93 8.82
CA THR A 580 71.27 14.93 7.79
C THR A 580 72.65 15.34 7.18
N PRO A 581 73.35 14.63 6.26
CA PRO A 581 73.08 13.34 5.57
C PRO A 581 74.30 12.35 5.44
N SER A 582 74.09 11.16 4.85
CA SER A 582 75.06 10.28 4.12
C SER A 582 74.29 9.11 3.48
N LYS A 583 74.51 8.55 2.27
CA LYS A 583 75.70 8.09 1.51
C LYS A 583 76.43 6.90 2.15
N ASP A 584 76.75 5.79 1.47
CA ASP A 584 76.45 5.31 0.10
C ASP A 584 76.67 3.76 0.07
N LYS A 585 76.42 3.11 -1.08
CA LYS A 585 76.82 1.71 -1.46
C LYS A 585 75.96 0.53 -0.93
N ASP A 586 75.75 -0.56 -1.68
CA ASP A 586 76.09 -0.87 -3.09
C ASP A 586 74.98 -1.71 -3.78
N THR A 587 74.90 -1.59 -5.11
CA THR A 587 74.13 -2.47 -6.04
C THR A 587 75.10 -3.47 -6.70
N PRO A 588 74.70 -4.57 -7.40
CA PRO A 588 73.49 -4.70 -8.23
C PRO A 588 72.80 -6.09 -8.36
N ARG A 589 71.58 -6.12 -8.95
CA ARG A 589 71.27 -6.88 -10.21
C ARG A 589 69.79 -6.81 -10.65
N LYS A 590 69.64 -6.80 -11.98
CA LYS A 590 68.48 -7.08 -12.85
C LYS A 590 69.07 -7.79 -14.11
N PRO A 591 68.30 -8.39 -15.04
CA PRO A 591 66.92 -8.90 -14.98
C PRO A 591 66.74 -10.33 -15.56
N SER A 592 65.58 -10.95 -15.34
CA SER A 592 64.90 -11.93 -16.25
C SER A 592 63.48 -12.14 -15.67
N GLN A 593 62.41 -11.88 -16.43
CA GLN A 593 61.82 -12.69 -17.50
C GLN A 593 61.16 -14.00 -17.03
N SER A 594 59.83 -13.95 -17.13
CA SER A 594 58.80 -14.98 -16.98
C SER A 594 59.09 -16.36 -17.58
N LEU A 595 58.60 -17.40 -16.89
CA LEU A 595 58.01 -18.60 -17.51
C LEU A 595 56.96 -19.21 -16.55
N ASP A 596 56.25 -20.25 -17.01
CA ASP A 596 54.84 -20.49 -16.67
C ASP A 596 54.56 -21.64 -15.68
N ARG A 597 53.44 -21.53 -14.93
CA ARG A 597 52.66 -22.62 -14.26
C ARG A 597 53.32 -23.46 -13.14
N PRO A 598 52.55 -24.29 -12.41
CA PRO A 598 51.22 -24.05 -11.83
C PRO A 598 51.15 -24.35 -10.31
N SER A 599 50.26 -23.71 -9.56
CA SER A 599 50.02 -24.02 -8.13
C SER A 599 48.74 -24.84 -7.90
N THR A 600 48.87 -25.88 -7.07
CA THR A 600 47.82 -26.86 -6.73
C THR A 600 46.68 -26.23 -5.91
N PRO A 601 45.39 -26.62 -6.11
CA PRO A 601 44.29 -26.12 -5.29
C PRO A 601 44.43 -26.54 -3.82
N GLY A 602 44.48 -25.56 -2.92
CA GLY A 602 44.89 -25.77 -1.53
C GLY A 602 44.40 -24.71 -0.54
N ARG A 603 43.17 -24.20 -0.72
CA ARG A 603 42.51 -23.35 0.28
C ARG A 603 41.02 -23.67 0.37
N ASN A 604 40.54 -23.92 1.58
CA ASN A 604 39.11 -24.03 1.86
C ASN A 604 38.49 -22.63 1.83
N GLU A 605 37.94 -22.23 0.68
CA GLU A 605 37.04 -21.09 0.63
C GLU A 605 35.72 -21.46 1.32
N THR A 606 35.57 -21.04 2.58
CA THR A 606 34.26 -20.94 3.21
C THR A 606 33.37 -20.05 2.34
N PRO A 607 32.24 -20.53 1.81
CA PRO A 607 31.44 -19.75 0.87
C PRO A 607 30.88 -18.51 1.57
N LEU A 608 31.45 -17.33 1.24
CA LEU A 608 31.06 -16.04 1.80
C LEU A 608 29.66 -15.64 1.29
N GLN A 609 28.64 -16.07 2.04
CA GLN A 609 27.23 -15.87 1.72
C GLN A 609 26.89 -14.39 1.51
N ALA A 610 26.18 -14.09 0.40
CA ALA A 610 25.54 -12.81 0.21
C ALA A 610 24.30 -12.72 1.13
N LYS A 611 24.40 -11.97 2.23
CA LYS A 611 23.40 -12.01 3.31
C LYS A 611 22.11 -11.21 3.06
N GLY A 612 21.98 -10.53 1.92
CA GLY A 612 20.78 -9.74 1.65
C GLY A 612 20.49 -9.48 0.18
N ASN A 613 19.24 -9.13 -0.06
CA ASN A 613 18.78 -8.49 -1.29
C ASN A 613 18.68 -6.98 -1.03
N VAL A 614 18.87 -6.16 -2.05
CA VAL A 614 18.65 -4.71 -2.01
C VAL A 614 17.68 -4.34 -3.12
N PHE A 615 16.66 -3.55 -2.82
CA PHE A 615 15.73 -3.05 -3.83
C PHE A 615 15.59 -1.54 -3.76
N THR A 616 15.57 -0.90 -4.93
CA THR A 616 15.67 0.54 -5.11
C THR A 616 14.64 0.99 -6.13
N PHE A 617 13.85 1.99 -5.75
CA PHE A 617 12.90 2.70 -6.58
C PHE A 617 13.31 4.17 -6.59
N MET A 618 13.71 4.71 -7.74
CA MET A 618 14.27 6.07 -7.85
C MET A 618 13.71 6.77 -9.09
N PRO A 619 13.20 8.01 -8.99
CA PRO A 619 12.75 8.75 -10.16
C PRO A 619 13.94 9.30 -10.96
N TYR A 620 13.81 9.35 -12.29
CA TYR A 620 14.81 9.96 -13.16
C TYR A 620 14.17 10.84 -14.24
N LEU A 621 14.93 11.85 -14.66
CA LEU A 621 14.56 12.78 -15.72
C LEU A 621 15.07 12.27 -17.07
N HIS A 622 14.27 12.46 -18.12
CA HIS A 622 14.67 12.27 -19.51
C HIS A 622 13.77 13.11 -20.41
N PHE A 623 14.01 13.10 -21.73
CA PHE A 623 13.13 13.75 -22.70
C PHE A 623 12.27 12.73 -23.47
N GLU A 624 11.02 13.10 -23.73
CA GLU A 624 10.21 12.52 -24.81
C GLU A 624 9.93 13.60 -25.87
N SER A 625 9.56 13.22 -27.10
CA SER A 625 9.15 14.18 -28.12
C SER A 625 7.65 14.50 -27.98
N THR A 626 7.26 15.75 -28.26
CA THR A 626 5.91 16.25 -27.97
C THR A 626 4.84 15.44 -28.69
N ARG A 627 5.07 15.07 -29.96
CA ARG A 627 4.21 14.16 -30.71
C ARG A 627 4.02 12.81 -30.01
N ARG A 628 5.12 12.14 -29.61
CA ARG A 628 5.04 10.82 -28.96
C ARG A 628 4.33 10.85 -27.61
N ARG A 629 4.54 11.92 -26.83
CA ARG A 629 3.80 12.17 -25.59
C ARG A 629 2.29 12.31 -25.86
N GLN A 630 1.90 13.02 -26.92
CA GLN A 630 0.49 13.13 -27.32
C GLN A 630 -0.09 11.78 -27.80
N GLU A 631 0.64 11.02 -28.62
CA GLU A 631 0.23 9.67 -29.06
C GLU A 631 0.00 8.73 -27.85
N MET A 632 0.90 8.77 -26.86
CA MET A 632 0.77 8.04 -25.60
C MET A 632 -0.45 8.48 -24.78
N GLN A 633 -0.66 9.79 -24.60
CA GLN A 633 -1.86 10.32 -23.92
C GLN A 633 -3.15 9.92 -24.64
N GLN A 634 -3.15 9.90 -25.98
CA GLN A 634 -4.28 9.40 -26.77
C GLN A 634 -4.48 7.89 -26.61
N ALA A 635 -3.43 7.09 -26.46
CA ALA A 635 -3.54 5.66 -26.17
C ALA A 635 -4.16 5.39 -24.79
N ILE A 636 -3.73 6.11 -23.75
CA ILE A 636 -4.32 6.05 -22.40
C ILE A 636 -5.81 6.39 -22.46
N LYS A 637 -6.17 7.55 -23.02
CA LYS A 637 -7.59 7.99 -23.16
C LYS A 637 -8.43 7.04 -24.04
N ARG A 638 -7.84 6.29 -24.98
CA ARG A 638 -8.53 5.25 -25.75
C ARG A 638 -8.80 4.01 -24.89
N ALA A 639 -7.79 3.52 -24.16
CA ALA A 639 -7.92 2.37 -23.26
C ALA A 639 -8.91 2.62 -22.12
N GLU A 640 -8.90 3.82 -21.52
CA GLU A 640 -9.88 4.21 -20.49
C GLU A 640 -11.32 4.23 -21.03
N LYS A 641 -11.53 4.73 -22.26
CA LYS A 641 -12.86 4.72 -22.90
C LYS A 641 -13.38 3.31 -23.19
N MET A 642 -12.49 2.36 -23.54
CA MET A 642 -12.85 0.95 -23.76
C MET A 642 -13.29 0.23 -22.48
N ARG A 643 -12.92 0.73 -21.30
CA ARG A 643 -13.39 0.23 -20.00
C ARG A 643 -14.88 0.57 -19.73
N SER A 644 -15.49 1.43 -20.54
CA SER A 644 -16.93 1.74 -20.45
C SER A 644 -17.78 0.60 -21.02
N PRO A 645 -18.73 0.02 -20.26
CA PRO A 645 -19.57 -1.10 -20.72
C PRO A 645 -20.55 -0.75 -21.84
N LEU A 646 -20.52 0.49 -22.35
CA LEU A 646 -21.37 0.99 -23.43
C LEU A 646 -20.78 0.77 -24.83
N CYS A 647 -19.48 0.47 -24.98
CA CYS A 647 -18.80 0.43 -26.28
C CYS A 647 -17.92 -0.82 -26.52
N PRO A 648 -18.50 -2.02 -26.70
CA PRO A 648 -17.71 -3.26 -26.88
C PRO A 648 -16.90 -3.37 -28.20
N TYR A 649 -17.16 -2.49 -29.17
CA TYR A 649 -16.68 -2.61 -30.56
C TYR A 649 -15.53 -1.66 -30.92
N LEU A 650 -14.87 -1.05 -29.93
CA LEU A 650 -13.68 -0.21 -30.16
C LEU A 650 -12.46 -1.09 -30.49
N GLY A 651 -11.81 -0.79 -31.61
CA GLY A 651 -10.93 -1.73 -32.33
C GLY A 651 -9.64 -2.19 -31.64
N LYS A 652 -8.97 -3.16 -32.27
CA LYS A 652 -7.68 -3.74 -31.84
C LYS A 652 -6.62 -2.68 -31.55
N ALA A 653 -5.73 -2.96 -30.61
CA ALA A 653 -4.61 -2.08 -30.28
C ALA A 653 -3.66 -1.93 -31.48
N GLN A 654 -3.10 -0.73 -31.65
CA GLN A 654 -2.22 -0.43 -32.79
C GLN A 654 -0.74 -0.69 -32.49
N THR A 655 -0.34 -0.66 -31.21
CA THR A 655 1.05 -0.85 -30.76
C THR A 655 1.12 -1.75 -29.52
N TYR A 656 2.28 -2.35 -29.28
CA TYR A 656 2.52 -3.14 -28.05
C TYR A 656 2.49 -2.27 -26.79
N ASP A 657 2.87 -0.99 -26.87
CA ASP A 657 2.70 -0.04 -25.78
C ASP A 657 1.21 0.18 -25.45
N GLU A 658 0.35 0.29 -26.47
CA GLU A 658 -1.11 0.42 -26.28
C GLU A 658 -1.70 -0.86 -25.66
N MET A 659 -1.29 -2.05 -26.14
CA MET A 659 -1.66 -3.33 -25.55
C MET A 659 -1.29 -3.40 -24.06
N LEU A 660 -0.07 -2.96 -23.70
CA LEU A 660 0.41 -2.96 -22.32
C LEU A 660 -0.44 -2.05 -21.40
N ILE A 661 -0.86 -0.89 -21.90
CA ILE A 661 -1.73 0.05 -21.18
C ILE A 661 -3.17 -0.49 -21.07
N ARG A 662 -3.72 -1.06 -22.14
CA ARG A 662 -5.04 -1.74 -22.11
C ARG A 662 -5.06 -2.88 -21.09
N ALA A 663 -4.03 -3.73 -21.11
CA ALA A 663 -3.84 -4.83 -20.18
C ALA A 663 -3.88 -4.38 -18.71
N HIS A 664 -3.16 -3.30 -18.40
CA HIS A 664 -3.15 -2.68 -17.07
C HIS A 664 -4.53 -2.14 -16.66
N LEU A 665 -5.21 -1.39 -17.53
CA LEU A 665 -6.48 -0.73 -17.19
C LEU A 665 -7.68 -1.68 -17.17
N ALA A 666 -7.63 -2.79 -17.91
CA ALA A 666 -8.63 -3.85 -17.88
C ALA A 666 -8.45 -4.80 -16.68
N THR A 667 -7.21 -5.09 -16.28
CA THR A 667 -6.90 -6.18 -15.34
C THR A 667 -6.45 -5.66 -13.98
N SER A 668 -7.24 -5.88 -12.92
CA SER A 668 -6.93 -5.46 -11.54
C SER A 668 -5.61 -5.98 -10.95
N ASN A 669 -4.99 -6.95 -11.62
CA ASN A 669 -3.82 -7.69 -11.15
C ASN A 669 -2.51 -7.26 -11.85
N VAL A 670 -2.60 -6.46 -12.93
CA VAL A 670 -1.44 -5.95 -13.66
C VAL A 670 -1.20 -4.50 -13.22
N SER A 671 -0.12 -4.24 -12.49
CA SER A 671 0.29 -2.88 -12.13
C SER A 671 1.40 -2.40 -13.05
N LEU A 672 1.15 -1.31 -13.79
CA LEU A 672 2.08 -0.70 -14.72
C LEU A 672 2.41 0.73 -14.26
N HIS A 673 3.69 1.09 -14.18
CA HIS A 673 4.06 2.50 -14.10
C HIS A 673 4.00 3.13 -15.50
N VAL A 674 2.89 3.81 -15.78
CA VAL A 674 2.71 4.65 -16.97
C VAL A 674 3.63 5.87 -16.85
N ARG A 675 4.35 6.17 -17.94
CA ARG A 675 5.31 7.28 -18.10
C ARG A 675 4.63 8.64 -17.89
N ARG A 676 5.32 9.63 -17.30
CA ARG A 676 4.68 10.89 -16.82
C ARG A 676 5.39 12.18 -17.20
N THR A 677 4.61 13.26 -17.24
CA THR A 677 5.12 14.64 -17.18
C THR A 677 5.57 15.01 -15.76
N LEU A 678 6.23 16.16 -15.60
CA LEU A 678 6.58 16.71 -14.27
C LEU A 678 5.34 17.04 -13.40
N ASP A 679 4.20 17.41 -13.99
CA ASP A 679 2.97 17.76 -13.25
C ASP A 679 2.31 16.51 -12.70
N GLN A 680 2.20 15.47 -13.53
CA GLN A 680 1.70 14.17 -13.13
C GLN A 680 2.58 13.50 -12.06
N PHE A 681 3.84 13.92 -11.94
CA PHE A 681 4.73 13.54 -10.85
C PHE A 681 4.47 14.38 -9.59
N PHE A 682 4.55 15.71 -9.71
CA PHE A 682 4.50 16.65 -8.58
C PHE A 682 3.10 16.74 -7.94
N TYR A 683 2.05 16.74 -8.76
CA TYR A 683 0.64 16.79 -8.34
C TYR A 683 -0.06 15.42 -8.46
N HIS A 684 0.60 14.33 -8.07
CA HIS A 684 0.14 12.93 -8.19
C HIS A 684 -1.27 12.57 -7.62
N ASN A 685 -1.98 13.51 -6.98
CA ASN A 685 -3.33 13.38 -6.45
C ASN A 685 -4.38 14.18 -7.24
N ILE A 686 -3.98 14.90 -8.29
CA ILE A 686 -4.82 15.83 -9.06
C ILE A 686 -4.74 15.42 -10.54
N ASP A 687 -5.87 15.47 -11.22
CA ASP A 687 -5.89 15.32 -12.67
C ASP A 687 -5.25 16.54 -13.33
N THR A 688 -4.16 16.30 -14.05
CA THR A 688 -3.31 17.31 -14.67
C THR A 688 -3.40 17.29 -16.21
N GLU A 689 -4.27 16.45 -16.79
CA GLU A 689 -4.37 16.27 -18.25
C GLU A 689 -4.61 17.57 -19.05
N SER A 690 -5.24 18.58 -18.43
CA SER A 690 -5.44 19.90 -19.05
C SER A 690 -4.17 20.76 -19.05
N ARG A 691 -3.35 20.68 -18.00
CA ARG A 691 -2.04 21.36 -17.90
C ARG A 691 -0.98 20.66 -18.75
N ASP A 692 -0.99 19.33 -18.78
CA ASP A 692 -0.04 18.53 -19.55
C ASP A 692 -0.06 18.86 -21.05
N GLN A 693 -1.19 19.33 -21.60
CA GLN A 693 -1.31 19.70 -23.00
C GLN A 693 -0.32 20.83 -23.36
N ASP A 694 -0.31 21.90 -22.57
CA ASP A 694 0.47 23.13 -22.77
C ASP A 694 1.97 23.00 -22.40
N GLN A 695 2.39 21.80 -22.00
CA GLN A 695 3.71 21.44 -21.44
C GLN A 695 3.92 21.95 -20.01
N VAL A 696 4.51 21.09 -19.17
CA VAL A 696 4.76 21.39 -17.74
C VAL A 696 6.03 22.19 -17.53
N VAL A 697 7.02 21.91 -18.37
CA VAL A 697 8.12 22.83 -18.64
C VAL A 697 7.86 23.29 -20.07
N TYR A 698 7.40 24.52 -20.22
CA TYR A 698 7.13 25.18 -21.51
C TYR A 698 8.41 25.44 -22.29
N ARG A 699 9.56 25.33 -21.61
CA ARG A 699 10.90 25.56 -22.15
C ARG A 699 11.44 24.23 -22.69
N TYR A 700 11.52 24.16 -24.02
CA TYR A 700 11.99 22.99 -24.75
C TYR A 700 13.30 23.29 -25.47
N GLN A 701 14.17 22.28 -25.56
CA GLN A 701 15.43 22.40 -26.28
C GLN A 701 15.15 22.37 -27.80
N LEU A 702 15.19 23.55 -28.42
CA LEU A 702 15.30 23.70 -29.87
C LEU A 702 16.67 23.20 -30.34
N LYS A 703 16.72 22.66 -31.56
CA LYS A 703 18.00 22.29 -32.18
C LYS A 703 18.76 23.57 -32.55
N GLY A 704 20.10 23.51 -32.54
CA GLY A 704 20.94 24.69 -32.72
C GLY A 704 20.68 25.47 -34.02
N LYS A 705 20.53 26.80 -33.84
CA LYS A 705 20.15 27.85 -34.80
C LYS A 705 18.64 28.00 -35.04
N GLU A 706 18.19 29.22 -34.78
CA GLU A 706 16.86 29.74 -35.11
C GLU A 706 16.71 29.82 -36.64
N HIS A 707 15.48 29.59 -37.12
CA HIS A 707 15.06 29.57 -38.54
C HIS A 707 15.68 28.45 -39.41
N GLU A 708 14.88 27.42 -39.72
CA GLU A 708 14.42 27.12 -41.11
C GLU A 708 13.61 25.79 -41.21
N ASP A 709 13.64 24.92 -40.20
CA ASP A 709 12.94 23.61 -40.24
C ASP A 709 11.54 23.65 -39.55
N PRO A 710 10.43 23.55 -40.30
CA PRO A 710 9.07 23.54 -39.74
C PRO A 710 8.60 22.17 -39.19
N ASP A 711 9.33 21.07 -39.43
CA ASP A 711 8.96 19.72 -38.98
C ASP A 711 9.57 19.36 -37.60
N LEU A 712 10.15 20.33 -36.89
CA LEU A 712 10.91 20.13 -35.66
C LEU A 712 10.02 19.84 -34.43
N ASP A 713 9.81 18.55 -34.11
CA ASP A 713 9.08 18.07 -32.91
C ASP A 713 9.84 18.38 -31.59
N PRO A 714 9.35 19.29 -30.73
CA PRO A 714 10.09 19.77 -29.57
C PRO A 714 10.19 18.71 -28.45
N LYS A 715 11.37 18.64 -27.83
CA LYS A 715 11.70 17.72 -26.73
C LYS A 715 11.20 18.27 -25.39
N ILE A 716 10.40 17.49 -24.67
CA ILE A 716 9.79 17.83 -23.39
C ILE A 716 10.24 16.89 -22.26
N VAL A 717 10.32 17.43 -21.04
CA VAL A 717 10.78 16.70 -19.87
C VAL A 717 9.73 15.72 -19.37
N MET A 718 10.16 14.48 -19.16
CA MET A 718 9.34 13.39 -18.63
C MET A 718 10.03 12.74 -17.45
N VAL A 719 9.24 12.34 -16.44
CA VAL A 719 9.71 11.61 -15.26
C VAL A 719 9.29 10.16 -15.37
N ASP A 720 10.28 9.28 -15.35
CA ASP A 720 10.12 7.82 -15.27
C ASP A 720 10.73 7.33 -13.94
N GLN A 721 10.65 6.01 -13.70
CA GLN A 721 11.23 5.38 -12.53
C GLN A 721 12.20 4.26 -12.90
N LEU A 722 13.39 4.30 -12.29
CA LEU A 722 14.27 3.16 -12.15
C LEU A 722 13.72 2.27 -11.04
N TRP A 723 13.38 1.04 -11.39
CA TRP A 723 13.12 -0.06 -10.47
C TRP A 723 14.30 -1.03 -10.54
N MET A 724 14.87 -1.42 -9.40
CA MET A 724 16.08 -2.25 -9.34
C MET A 724 16.02 -3.22 -8.16
N TRP A 725 16.41 -4.47 -8.39
CA TRP A 725 16.57 -5.52 -7.38
C TRP A 725 17.94 -6.19 -7.54
N VAL A 726 18.82 -5.99 -6.56
CA VAL A 726 20.09 -6.73 -6.42
C VAL A 726 19.84 -7.93 -5.52
N LEU A 727 20.04 -9.14 -6.03
CA LEU A 727 19.49 -10.38 -5.45
C LEU A 727 20.62 -11.31 -5.02
N GLY A 728 21.27 -10.97 -3.90
CA GLY A 728 22.55 -11.55 -3.52
C GLY A 728 23.69 -11.05 -4.42
N LYS A 729 24.60 -11.95 -4.81
CA LYS A 729 25.77 -11.65 -5.67
C LYS A 729 25.54 -11.93 -7.15
N ASP A 730 24.66 -12.88 -7.44
CA ASP A 730 24.64 -13.60 -8.72
C ASP A 730 23.72 -12.95 -9.77
N LEU A 731 22.80 -12.09 -9.33
CA LEU A 731 21.73 -11.54 -10.15
C LEU A 731 21.40 -10.09 -9.77
N ILE A 732 21.28 -9.22 -10.77
CA ILE A 732 20.61 -7.93 -10.70
C ILE A 732 19.49 -7.87 -11.73
N VAL A 733 18.30 -7.46 -11.29
CA VAL A 733 17.13 -7.23 -12.15
C VAL A 733 16.84 -5.74 -12.15
N THR A 734 16.68 -5.14 -13.32
CA THR A 734 16.18 -3.77 -13.45
C THR A 734 14.96 -3.69 -14.34
N SER A 735 14.15 -2.67 -14.10
CA SER A 735 13.09 -2.24 -14.99
C SER A 735 13.08 -0.72 -15.02
N PHE A 736 13.04 -0.17 -16.22
CA PHE A 736 12.72 1.21 -16.51
C PHE A 736 12.10 1.22 -17.91
N PRO A 737 11.06 2.01 -18.17
CA PRO A 737 10.32 1.90 -19.42
C PRO A 737 11.15 2.36 -20.62
N GLN A 738 11.16 1.57 -21.69
CA GLN A 738 11.57 2.02 -23.01
C GLN A 738 10.72 3.23 -23.44
N ARG A 739 11.27 4.10 -24.27
CA ARG A 739 10.54 5.27 -24.80
C ARG A 739 9.37 4.83 -25.68
N TRP A 740 8.33 5.66 -25.75
CA TRP A 740 7.11 5.32 -26.50
C TRP A 740 7.45 4.98 -27.96
N GLN A 741 7.05 3.79 -28.42
CA GLN A 741 7.43 3.22 -29.73
C GLN A 741 8.93 3.38 -30.03
N GLN A 742 9.80 2.88 -29.14
CA GLN A 742 11.23 3.21 -29.12
C GLN A 742 11.92 3.15 -30.51
N PRO A 743 12.45 4.28 -31.00
CA PRO A 743 13.23 4.33 -32.24
C PRO A 743 14.45 3.40 -32.20
N LYS A 744 14.73 2.73 -33.32
CA LYS A 744 15.80 1.72 -33.43
C LYS A 744 17.19 2.21 -33.00
N ASN A 745 17.47 3.51 -33.18
CA ASN A 745 18.74 4.16 -32.87
C ASN A 745 18.53 5.37 -31.92
N ASP A 746 17.70 5.23 -30.87
CA ASP A 746 17.36 6.35 -29.98
C ASP A 746 18.58 6.89 -29.17
N PRO A 747 19.06 8.12 -29.41
CA PRO A 747 20.22 8.68 -28.72
C PRO A 747 19.94 9.05 -27.25
N LEU A 748 18.69 8.94 -26.78
CA LEU A 748 18.30 9.15 -25.38
C LEU A 748 17.97 7.82 -24.67
N ASN A 749 18.31 6.66 -25.27
CA ASN A 749 18.11 5.37 -24.62
C ASN A 749 19.04 5.21 -23.39
N VAL A 750 18.45 5.15 -22.20
CA VAL A 750 19.14 4.87 -20.93
C VAL A 750 19.82 3.48 -20.97
N LEU A 751 19.17 2.48 -21.57
CA LEU A 751 19.69 1.12 -21.64
C LEU A 751 20.98 1.03 -22.46
N ASP A 752 20.97 1.53 -23.69
CA ASP A 752 22.18 1.52 -24.53
C ASP A 752 23.28 2.45 -23.95
N SER A 753 22.92 3.54 -23.26
CA SER A 753 23.89 4.40 -22.54
C SER A 753 24.59 3.67 -21.37
N VAL A 754 23.87 2.79 -20.67
CA VAL A 754 24.44 1.91 -19.64
C VAL A 754 25.32 0.82 -20.29
N ILE A 755 24.91 0.26 -21.42
CA ILE A 755 25.70 -0.75 -22.16
C ILE A 755 26.99 -0.14 -22.74
N GLU A 756 26.95 1.10 -23.26
CA GLU A 756 28.14 1.87 -23.66
C GLU A 756 29.11 2.06 -22.48
N ASP A 757 28.61 2.38 -21.28
CA ASP A 757 29.42 2.53 -20.06
C ASP A 757 30.06 1.21 -19.60
N ILE A 758 29.30 0.10 -19.64
CA ILE A 758 29.75 -1.24 -19.26
C ILE A 758 30.86 -1.76 -20.19
N ASN A 759 30.75 -1.47 -21.49
CA ASN A 759 31.71 -1.89 -22.50
C ASN A 759 32.83 -0.84 -22.74
N SER A 760 32.89 0.22 -21.92
CA SER A 760 33.84 1.32 -22.11
C SER A 760 35.26 0.92 -21.75
N LYS A 761 36.16 0.93 -22.74
CA LYS A 761 37.59 0.63 -22.59
C LYS A 761 38.37 1.63 -21.74
N THR A 762 37.77 2.76 -21.34
CA THR A 762 38.39 3.79 -20.48
C THR A 762 37.97 3.70 -19.02
N ARG A 763 37.04 2.81 -18.67
CA ARG A 763 36.59 2.56 -17.29
C ARG A 763 37.11 1.22 -16.77
N GLU A 764 37.07 1.03 -15.45
CA GLU A 764 37.30 -0.30 -14.88
C GLU A 764 36.18 -1.27 -15.30
N PRO A 765 36.49 -2.55 -15.59
CA PRO A 765 35.48 -3.55 -15.88
C PRO A 765 34.57 -3.80 -14.67
N VAL A 766 33.32 -4.19 -14.94
CA VAL A 766 32.29 -4.43 -13.93
C VAL A 766 32.60 -5.73 -13.18
N LYS A 767 32.91 -5.64 -11.88
CA LYS A 767 33.39 -6.77 -11.06
C LYS A 767 32.30 -7.43 -10.20
N SER A 768 31.12 -6.81 -10.11
CA SER A 768 29.99 -7.33 -9.31
C SER A 768 28.66 -6.68 -9.69
N VAL A 769 27.56 -7.29 -9.24
CA VAL A 769 26.21 -6.68 -9.29
C VAL A 769 26.12 -5.31 -8.60
N TYR A 770 26.96 -5.05 -7.59
CA TYR A 770 26.98 -3.77 -6.88
C TYR A 770 27.71 -2.68 -7.67
N ASP A 771 28.76 -3.05 -8.40
CA ASP A 771 29.42 -2.14 -9.36
C ASP A 771 28.48 -1.78 -10.50
N LEU A 772 27.69 -2.76 -10.98
CA LEU A 772 26.66 -2.52 -12.00
C LEU A 772 25.52 -1.65 -11.47
N ALA A 773 25.03 -1.89 -10.24
CA ALA A 773 24.03 -1.04 -9.60
C ALA A 773 24.49 0.43 -9.53
N MET A 774 25.75 0.69 -9.16
CA MET A 774 26.31 2.04 -9.14
C MET A 774 26.40 2.68 -10.54
N ILE A 775 26.68 1.91 -11.60
CA ILE A 775 26.68 2.41 -12.99
C ILE A 775 25.25 2.80 -13.40
N ILE A 776 24.27 1.95 -13.08
CA ILE A 776 22.86 2.16 -13.44
C ILE A 776 22.28 3.37 -12.68
N THR A 777 22.49 3.49 -11.36
CA THR A 777 22.04 4.69 -10.62
C THR A 777 22.78 5.94 -11.09
N GLY A 778 24.08 5.85 -11.40
CA GLY A 778 24.86 6.96 -11.93
C GLY A 778 24.35 7.50 -13.26
N ARG A 779 23.75 6.64 -14.10
CA ARG A 779 23.09 7.04 -15.35
C ARG A 779 21.65 7.55 -15.17
N CYS A 780 21.04 7.34 -14.01
CA CYS A 780 19.72 7.84 -13.64
C CYS A 780 19.77 9.01 -12.63
N THR A 781 20.97 9.52 -12.31
CA THR A 781 21.23 10.53 -11.28
C THR A 781 21.43 11.92 -11.88
N GLY A 782 20.83 12.93 -11.26
CA GLY A 782 20.93 14.31 -11.71
C GLY A 782 20.00 14.60 -12.88
N VAL A 783 20.51 15.36 -13.84
CA VAL A 783 19.83 15.79 -15.06
C VAL A 783 20.35 14.99 -16.26
N PHE A 784 19.53 14.84 -17.29
CA PHE A 784 19.88 14.07 -18.49
C PHE A 784 20.75 14.89 -19.45
N ASP A 785 22.05 15.01 -19.15
CA ASP A 785 23.02 15.70 -20.01
C ASP A 785 23.94 14.66 -20.70
N ARG A 786 23.75 14.42 -22.01
CA ARG A 786 24.51 13.39 -22.77
C ARG A 786 25.58 14.02 -23.65
N HIS A 787 26.75 14.25 -23.06
CA HIS A 787 27.96 14.65 -23.79
C HIS A 787 28.42 13.56 -24.78
N ARG A 788 28.07 13.71 -26.06
CA ARG A 788 28.75 13.01 -27.18
C ARG A 788 29.73 13.99 -27.83
N MET A 789 30.87 13.48 -28.30
CA MET A 789 31.90 14.32 -28.94
C MET A 789 31.36 14.94 -30.23
N GLY A 790 31.16 16.26 -30.23
CA GLY A 790 30.56 17.01 -31.34
C GLY A 790 29.03 17.14 -31.28
N ASP A 791 28.42 16.92 -30.12
CA ASP A 791 26.97 16.92 -29.91
C ASP A 791 26.62 17.73 -28.65
N ASP A 792 26.91 19.04 -28.68
CA ASP A 792 26.67 20.00 -27.59
C ASP A 792 25.16 20.34 -27.43
N GLU A 793 24.26 19.64 -28.13
CA GLU A 793 22.82 19.92 -28.21
C GLU A 793 22.04 19.63 -26.90
N TYR A 794 22.69 19.17 -25.84
CA TYR A 794 22.07 18.56 -24.64
C TYR A 794 22.61 19.09 -23.30
N GLN A 795 22.49 20.40 -23.07
CA GLN A 795 22.63 21.01 -21.74
C GLN A 795 21.26 21.55 -21.29
N PHE A 796 20.66 20.91 -20.30
CA PHE A 796 19.26 21.14 -19.94
C PHE A 796 19.01 22.41 -19.12
N LEU A 797 19.97 22.86 -18.31
CA LEU A 797 19.80 24.05 -17.47
C LEU A 797 19.94 25.35 -18.28
N ASP A 798 20.70 25.33 -19.39
CA ASP A 798 20.96 26.46 -20.28
C ASP A 798 19.67 27.10 -20.83
N MET A 799 18.62 26.31 -21.10
CA MET A 799 17.34 26.84 -21.57
C MET A 799 16.61 27.67 -20.50
N PHE A 800 16.83 27.36 -19.21
CA PHE A 800 16.37 28.20 -18.09
C PHE A 800 17.25 29.44 -17.92
N GLU A 801 18.57 29.31 -18.06
CA GLU A 801 19.49 30.46 -17.99
C GLU A 801 19.18 31.49 -19.10
N SER A 802 19.01 31.03 -20.34
CA SER A 802 18.60 31.84 -21.49
C SER A 802 17.24 32.53 -21.27
N SER A 803 16.27 31.78 -20.73
CA SER A 803 14.93 32.30 -20.43
C SER A 803 14.93 33.37 -19.35
N ILE A 804 15.72 33.18 -18.28
CA ILE A 804 15.90 34.17 -17.21
C ILE A 804 16.63 35.41 -17.75
N GLY A 805 17.58 35.24 -18.69
CA GLY A 805 18.19 36.33 -19.44
C GLY A 805 17.14 37.17 -20.18
N SER A 806 16.31 36.53 -21.02
CA SER A 806 15.25 37.23 -21.77
C SER A 806 14.24 37.93 -20.85
N ALA A 807 13.88 37.32 -19.71
CA ALA A 807 13.02 37.94 -18.70
C ALA A 807 13.68 39.17 -18.04
N THR A 808 15.00 39.13 -17.80
CA THR A 808 15.78 40.26 -17.24
C THR A 808 15.89 41.42 -18.25
N ASP A 809 16.05 41.12 -19.54
CA ASP A 809 16.06 42.14 -20.60
C ASP A 809 14.69 42.81 -20.73
N ARG A 810 13.61 42.02 -20.69
CA ARG A 810 12.22 42.54 -20.66
C ARG A 810 11.96 43.41 -19.44
N GLU A 811 12.36 42.97 -18.24
CA GLU A 811 12.29 43.77 -17.01
C GLU A 811 13.00 45.13 -17.18
N THR A 812 14.22 45.10 -17.72
CA THR A 812 15.05 46.30 -17.93
C THR A 812 14.40 47.29 -18.89
N ILE A 813 13.74 46.80 -19.96
CA ILE A 813 12.98 47.64 -20.90
C ILE A 813 11.77 48.27 -20.20
N LEU A 814 10.99 47.49 -19.45
CA LEU A 814 9.80 47.99 -18.74
C LEU A 814 10.16 49.03 -17.68
N PHE A 815 11.24 48.84 -16.90
CA PHE A 815 11.74 49.87 -15.98
C PHE A 815 12.20 51.14 -16.69
N LYS A 816 12.82 51.04 -17.87
CA LYS A 816 13.24 52.20 -18.66
C LYS A 816 12.02 52.99 -19.16
N GLU A 817 10.99 52.30 -19.65
CA GLU A 817 9.71 52.89 -20.07
C GLU A 817 8.97 53.54 -18.89
N PHE A 818 8.82 52.82 -17.77
CA PHE A 818 8.17 53.32 -16.56
C PHE A 818 8.87 54.58 -16.00
N ASN A 819 10.20 54.59 -15.92
CA ASN A 819 10.93 55.76 -15.43
C ASN A 819 10.77 56.98 -16.36
N ALA A 820 10.77 56.78 -17.68
CA ALA A 820 10.51 57.86 -18.64
C ALA A 820 9.07 58.40 -18.51
N ALA A 821 8.08 57.52 -18.41
CA ALA A 821 6.68 57.91 -18.22
C ALA A 821 6.46 58.60 -16.86
N SER A 822 7.07 58.11 -15.77
CA SER A 822 7.01 58.70 -14.43
C SER A 822 7.69 60.07 -14.34
N ALA A 823 8.76 60.30 -15.10
CA ALA A 823 9.38 61.62 -15.23
C ALA A 823 8.45 62.61 -15.96
N GLN A 824 7.87 62.22 -17.10
CA GLN A 824 6.90 63.04 -17.84
C GLN A 824 5.65 63.35 -16.99
N ALA A 825 5.10 62.33 -16.33
CA ALA A 825 4.04 62.44 -15.33
C ALA A 825 4.37 63.47 -14.25
N SER A 826 5.58 63.41 -13.68
CA SER A 826 6.04 64.31 -12.62
C SER A 826 6.15 65.77 -13.10
N ILE A 827 6.66 66.00 -14.31
CA ILE A 827 6.76 67.33 -14.92
C ILE A 827 5.35 67.91 -15.19
N TRP A 828 4.48 67.11 -15.80
CA TRP A 828 3.07 67.48 -16.07
C TRP A 828 2.30 67.81 -14.79
N LEU A 829 2.48 67.00 -13.74
CA LEU A 829 1.89 67.23 -12.41
C LEU A 829 2.38 68.54 -11.78
N GLN A 830 3.68 68.86 -11.91
CA GLN A 830 4.27 70.10 -11.39
C GLN A 830 3.78 71.34 -12.14
N HIS A 831 3.73 71.32 -13.48
CA HIS A 831 3.24 72.45 -14.27
C HIS A 831 1.77 72.76 -13.97
N HIS A 832 0.91 71.75 -13.95
CA HIS A 832 -0.49 71.94 -13.54
C HIS A 832 -0.66 72.30 -12.06
N ARG A 833 0.34 72.06 -11.20
CA ARG A 833 0.33 72.55 -9.80
C ARG A 833 0.64 74.06 -9.73
N LYS A 834 1.47 74.58 -10.64
CA LYS A 834 1.77 76.02 -10.78
C LYS A 834 0.63 76.83 -11.42
N SER A 835 -0.20 76.22 -12.28
CA SER A 835 -1.34 76.90 -12.93
C SER A 835 -2.30 77.60 -11.93
N HIS A 836 -2.51 77.02 -10.75
CA HIS A 836 -3.31 77.65 -9.68
C HIS A 836 -2.62 78.83 -8.96
N GLY A 837 -1.31 79.03 -9.17
CA GLY A 837 -0.53 80.10 -8.56
C GLY A 837 -0.59 81.44 -9.31
N PHE A 838 -1.05 81.46 -10.56
CA PHE A 838 -1.11 82.70 -11.37
C PHE A 838 -2.06 83.75 -10.79
N SER A 839 -3.02 83.33 -9.94
CA SER A 839 -3.90 84.22 -9.16
C SER A 839 -3.22 84.98 -8.01
N ARG A 840 -1.88 84.98 -7.93
CA ARG A 840 -1.09 85.71 -6.92
C ARG A 840 -0.08 86.71 -7.49
N PHE A 841 -0.12 86.96 -8.80
CA PHE A 841 0.77 87.92 -9.48
C PHE A 841 0.06 89.19 -9.98
N ILE A 842 -1.15 89.47 -9.48
CA ILE A 842 -1.85 90.75 -9.68
C ILE A 842 -2.13 91.37 -8.30
N GLU A 843 -1.06 91.65 -7.56
CA GLU A 843 -1.06 92.60 -6.45
C GLU A 843 0.39 93.13 -6.29
N HIS A 844 0.54 94.44 -6.16
CA HIS A 844 1.79 95.22 -6.29
C HIS A 844 2.46 95.23 -7.68
N GLY A 845 2.49 96.43 -8.29
CA GLY A 845 3.42 96.80 -9.36
C GLY A 845 4.48 97.80 -8.86
N THR A 846 5.24 98.38 -9.81
CA THR A 846 6.55 99.06 -9.64
C THR A 846 7.69 98.08 -9.28
N THR A 847 8.90 98.19 -9.82
CA THR A 847 9.56 99.35 -10.49
C THR A 847 10.35 98.90 -11.75
N GLU A 848 10.81 99.86 -12.55
CA GLU A 848 11.61 99.66 -13.78
C GLU A 848 13.12 99.41 -13.52
N ALA A 849 13.87 99.07 -14.59
CA ALA A 849 15.36 99.04 -14.70
C ALA A 849 16.11 98.02 -13.81
N GLU A 850 17.19 97.33 -14.21
CA GLU A 850 17.91 97.04 -15.47
C GLU A 850 18.14 95.49 -15.50
N ILE A 851 18.69 94.77 -16.50
CA ILE A 851 19.85 94.94 -17.39
C ILE A 851 19.59 94.15 -18.71
N LYS A 852 20.22 94.56 -19.81
CA LYS A 852 20.31 93.82 -21.09
C LYS A 852 21.78 93.45 -21.40
N HIS A 853 21.97 92.61 -22.43
CA HIS A 853 23.25 91.98 -22.85
C HIS A 853 23.68 90.84 -21.90
N GLU A 854 24.20 89.69 -22.35
CA GLU A 854 24.44 89.14 -23.71
C GLU A 854 24.51 87.59 -23.56
N THR A 855 24.23 86.71 -24.53
CA THR A 855 24.53 86.67 -25.99
C THR A 855 23.50 85.82 -26.76
N ASN A 856 23.45 85.96 -28.10
CA ASN A 856 22.67 85.08 -28.99
C ASN A 856 23.38 83.74 -29.28
N TYR A 857 22.86 82.64 -28.73
CA TYR A 857 22.79 81.29 -29.33
C TYR A 857 21.58 80.59 -28.70
N MET A 858 21.01 79.56 -29.35
CA MET A 858 19.71 78.91 -28.99
C MET A 858 18.46 79.77 -29.27
N GLN A 859 18.16 80.04 -30.56
CA GLN A 859 16.85 80.59 -30.96
C GLN A 859 16.24 79.84 -32.17
N TRP A 860 16.39 78.51 -32.21
CA TRP A 860 15.61 77.62 -33.12
C TRP A 860 14.85 76.51 -32.37
N ASP A 861 15.19 76.20 -31.12
CA ASP A 861 14.49 75.18 -30.31
C ASP A 861 13.27 75.70 -29.54
N ALA A 862 13.23 77.01 -29.22
CA ALA A 862 12.27 77.57 -28.26
C ALA A 862 10.79 77.58 -28.72
N GLU A 863 10.52 77.62 -30.03
CA GLU A 863 9.17 77.43 -30.55
C GLU A 863 8.81 75.95 -30.71
N GLU A 864 9.80 75.09 -31.00
CA GLU A 864 9.57 73.65 -31.14
C GLU A 864 9.32 72.97 -29.78
N GLU A 865 10.05 73.34 -28.72
CA GLU A 865 9.74 72.91 -27.35
C GLU A 865 8.34 73.37 -26.91
N LYS A 866 7.95 74.59 -27.29
CA LYS A 866 6.64 75.16 -26.94
C LYS A 866 5.50 74.43 -27.65
N PHE A 867 5.68 74.10 -28.93
CA PHE A 867 4.72 73.31 -29.72
C PHE A 867 4.61 71.88 -29.18
N LYS A 868 5.76 71.21 -28.93
CA LYS A 868 5.82 69.89 -28.28
C LYS A 868 5.15 69.88 -26.90
N MET A 869 5.30 70.96 -26.12
CA MET A 869 4.66 71.08 -24.81
C MET A 869 3.14 71.32 -24.92
N GLU A 870 2.64 72.10 -25.89
CA GLU A 870 1.19 72.23 -26.12
C GLU A 870 0.56 70.92 -26.63
N GLU A 871 1.28 70.15 -27.45
CA GLU A 871 0.84 68.82 -27.90
C GLU A 871 0.76 67.81 -26.73
N LEU A 872 1.80 67.76 -25.88
CA LEU A 872 1.87 66.92 -24.68
C LEU A 872 0.79 67.25 -23.63
N MET A 873 0.22 68.46 -23.68
CA MET A 873 -0.91 68.89 -22.85
C MET A 873 -2.28 68.47 -23.39
N ARG A 874 -2.38 68.05 -24.65
CA ARG A 874 -3.65 67.79 -25.35
C ARG A 874 -4.19 66.37 -25.18
N ASN A 875 -3.30 65.39 -25.08
CA ASN A 875 -3.52 64.03 -24.59
C ASN A 875 -2.15 63.48 -24.15
N PRO A 876 -1.83 63.41 -22.84
CA PRO A 876 -0.45 63.10 -22.42
C PRO A 876 -0.07 61.62 -22.66
N PRO A 877 0.90 61.30 -23.53
CA PRO A 877 1.19 59.93 -23.96
C PRO A 877 1.84 59.06 -22.86
N PHE A 878 2.22 59.64 -21.72
CA PHE A 878 2.66 58.89 -20.56
C PHE A 878 1.51 58.16 -19.85
N ILE A 879 0.25 58.62 -20.00
CA ILE A 879 -0.89 58.09 -19.25
C ILE A 879 -1.13 56.64 -19.64
N ASP A 880 -1.20 56.35 -20.94
CA ASP A 880 -1.42 55.00 -21.45
C ASP A 880 -0.28 54.06 -21.01
N LYS A 881 0.99 54.51 -21.06
CA LYS A 881 2.15 53.73 -20.59
C LYS A 881 2.22 53.51 -19.07
N LEU A 882 1.51 54.33 -18.28
CA LEU A 882 1.43 54.20 -16.81
C LEU A 882 0.19 53.43 -16.33
N LEU A 883 -0.88 53.39 -17.13
CA LEU A 883 -2.12 52.68 -16.83
C LEU A 883 -2.20 51.29 -17.49
N ASP A 884 -1.57 51.09 -18.65
CA ASP A 884 -1.33 49.74 -19.16
C ASP A 884 -0.35 49.01 -18.23
N ILE A 885 -0.68 47.76 -17.95
CA ILE A 885 0.09 46.81 -17.12
C ILE A 885 0.21 45.45 -17.81
N GLY A 886 -0.25 45.31 -19.05
CA GLY A 886 -0.32 44.03 -19.75
C GLY A 886 1.04 43.35 -19.83
N GLN A 887 2.06 44.09 -20.28
CA GLN A 887 3.42 43.57 -20.44
C GLN A 887 4.06 43.18 -19.09
N GLU A 888 3.84 43.98 -18.04
CA GLU A 888 4.26 43.63 -16.68
C GLU A 888 3.56 42.36 -16.17
N THR A 889 2.24 42.21 -16.42
CA THR A 889 1.49 41.03 -15.94
C THR A 889 1.82 39.75 -16.72
N ASP A 890 2.00 39.83 -18.05
CA ASP A 890 2.41 38.69 -18.86
C ASP A 890 3.88 38.28 -18.50
N LEU A 891 4.79 39.24 -18.22
CA LEU A 891 6.14 38.94 -17.74
C LEU A 891 6.17 38.39 -16.30
N LEU A 892 5.31 38.89 -15.40
CA LEU A 892 5.17 38.38 -14.03
C LEU A 892 4.68 36.92 -14.03
N ALA A 893 3.75 36.59 -14.94
CA ALA A 893 3.30 35.22 -15.18
C ALA A 893 4.46 34.34 -15.68
N GLU A 894 5.14 34.74 -16.76
CA GLU A 894 6.30 33.99 -17.28
C GLU A 894 7.37 33.75 -16.21
N THR A 895 7.67 34.77 -15.41
CA THR A 895 8.65 34.69 -14.32
C THR A 895 8.19 33.77 -13.20
N LYS A 896 6.88 33.71 -12.91
CA LYS A 896 6.32 32.76 -11.94
C LYS A 896 6.42 31.32 -12.45
N ASP A 897 6.18 31.11 -13.73
CA ASP A 897 6.12 29.77 -14.32
C ASP A 897 7.54 29.17 -14.42
N ILE A 898 8.58 29.97 -14.74
CA ILE A 898 10.00 29.58 -14.56
C ILE A 898 10.27 29.00 -13.17
N ARG A 899 9.69 29.61 -12.12
CA ARG A 899 9.93 29.20 -10.73
C ARG A 899 9.18 27.93 -10.38
N ASP A 900 7.93 27.79 -10.81
CA ASP A 900 7.17 26.55 -10.60
C ASP A 900 7.85 25.37 -11.35
N GLU A 901 8.33 25.59 -12.59
CA GLU A 901 9.14 24.64 -13.37
C GLU A 901 10.40 24.19 -12.61
N LEU A 902 11.23 25.13 -12.16
CA LEU A 902 12.45 24.87 -11.40
C LEU A 902 12.18 24.11 -10.08
N ASN A 903 11.10 24.44 -9.38
CA ASN A 903 10.70 23.75 -8.14
C ASN A 903 10.25 22.30 -8.39
N MET A 904 9.60 22.00 -9.52
CA MET A 904 9.24 20.63 -9.89
C MET A 904 10.49 19.77 -10.16
N ILE A 905 11.49 20.33 -10.86
CA ILE A 905 12.78 19.65 -11.12
C ILE A 905 13.55 19.43 -9.81
N ALA A 906 13.60 20.45 -8.94
CA ALA A 906 14.23 20.36 -7.62
C ALA A 906 13.63 19.22 -6.77
N LYS A 907 12.31 18.99 -6.83
CA LYS A 907 11.66 17.91 -6.08
C LYS A 907 12.11 16.51 -6.54
N VAL A 908 12.31 16.29 -7.84
CA VAL A 908 12.83 15.02 -8.38
C VAL A 908 14.28 14.79 -7.93
N LEU A 909 15.12 15.82 -7.99
CA LEU A 909 16.51 15.78 -7.53
C LEU A 909 16.63 15.53 -6.01
N ASP A 910 15.75 16.13 -5.21
CA ASP A 910 15.63 15.84 -3.78
C ASP A 910 15.22 14.38 -3.52
N ASP A 911 14.26 13.82 -4.28
CA ASP A 911 13.90 12.40 -4.16
C ASP A 911 15.07 11.45 -4.50
N GLN A 912 15.90 11.79 -5.50
CA GLN A 912 17.16 11.06 -5.77
C GLN A 912 18.15 11.19 -4.60
N LYS A 913 18.32 12.41 -4.07
CA LYS A 913 19.21 12.71 -2.94
C LYS A 913 18.81 11.95 -1.67
N ASN A 914 17.53 11.65 -1.49
CA ASN A 914 17.02 10.85 -0.38
C ASN A 914 17.23 9.34 -0.58
N VAL A 915 17.25 8.82 -1.82
CA VAL A 915 17.37 7.37 -2.11
C VAL A 915 18.82 6.87 -2.20
N LEU A 916 19.75 7.68 -2.71
CA LEU A 916 21.15 7.28 -2.86
C LEU A 916 21.89 6.97 -1.55
N PRO A 917 21.67 7.68 -0.41
CA PRO A 917 22.31 7.37 0.87
C PRO A 917 21.91 5.99 1.41
N ASP A 918 20.62 5.64 1.34
CA ASP A 918 20.08 4.33 1.75
C ASP A 918 20.70 3.19 0.92
N LEU A 919 20.87 3.39 -0.39
CA LEU A 919 21.56 2.44 -1.26
C LEU A 919 23.06 2.36 -0.94
N GLN A 920 23.72 3.49 -0.67
CA GLN A 920 25.11 3.50 -0.24
C GLN A 920 25.30 2.72 1.07
N GLU A 921 24.40 2.89 2.05
CA GLU A 921 24.44 2.14 3.32
C GLU A 921 24.25 0.63 3.07
N ALA A 922 23.21 0.24 2.33
CA ALA A 922 22.96 -1.17 2.00
C ALA A 922 24.14 -1.85 1.29
N VAL A 923 24.78 -1.20 0.31
CA VAL A 923 25.97 -1.73 -0.37
C VAL A 923 27.20 -1.72 0.55
N CYS A 924 27.39 -0.67 1.36
CA CYS A 924 28.51 -0.61 2.31
C CYS A 924 28.43 -1.69 3.38
N ASP A 925 27.24 -2.00 3.88
CA ASP A 925 27.02 -3.03 4.89
C ASP A 925 27.32 -4.43 4.33
N ILE A 926 26.89 -4.72 3.10
CA ILE A 926 27.29 -5.95 2.39
C ILE A 926 28.82 -6.00 2.21
N TYR A 927 29.47 -4.90 1.80
CA TYR A 927 30.93 -4.86 1.67
C TYR A 927 31.64 -5.00 3.03
N ARG A 928 31.02 -4.57 4.14
CA ARG A 928 31.54 -4.76 5.51
C ARG A 928 31.59 -6.26 5.86
N ASP A 929 30.48 -6.95 5.62
CA ASP A 929 30.34 -8.38 5.87
C ASP A 929 31.23 -9.24 4.96
N GLU A 930 31.49 -8.78 3.74
CA GLU A 930 32.44 -9.40 2.80
C GLU A 930 33.92 -9.00 3.04
N GLN A 931 34.21 -8.21 4.08
CA GLN A 931 35.56 -7.70 4.40
C GLN A 931 36.21 -6.90 3.24
N LYS A 932 35.41 -6.30 2.36
CA LYS A 932 35.84 -5.50 1.21
C LYS A 932 36.03 -4.03 1.58
N SER A 933 36.94 -3.36 0.87
CA SER A 933 37.16 -1.91 1.02
C SER A 933 35.94 -1.11 0.56
N GLN A 934 35.41 -0.25 1.42
CA GLN A 934 34.27 0.62 1.13
C GLN A 934 34.68 1.96 0.47
N THR A 935 35.98 2.25 0.34
CA THR A 935 36.49 3.58 -0.01
C THR A 935 36.06 4.05 -1.39
N GLU A 936 36.14 3.16 -2.39
CA GLU A 936 35.75 3.46 -3.78
C GLU A 936 34.21 3.53 -3.94
N VAL A 937 33.47 2.64 -3.29
CA VAL A 937 31.99 2.68 -3.24
C VAL A 937 31.52 4.04 -2.69
N LYS A 938 32.03 4.43 -1.52
CA LYS A 938 31.72 5.75 -0.91
C LYS A 938 32.26 6.92 -1.73
N LYS A 939 33.26 6.74 -2.59
CA LYS A 939 33.72 7.79 -3.53
C LYS A 939 32.68 7.97 -4.64
N ARG A 940 32.25 6.90 -5.30
CA ARG A 940 31.24 6.96 -6.39
C ARG A 940 29.89 7.51 -5.93
N PHE A 941 29.39 7.11 -4.75
CA PHE A 941 28.16 7.68 -4.20
C PHE A 941 28.31 9.17 -3.81
N ARG A 942 29.47 9.60 -3.31
CA ARG A 942 29.76 11.03 -3.09
C ARG A 942 29.87 11.82 -4.40
N GLU A 943 30.37 11.21 -5.47
CA GLU A 943 30.42 11.81 -6.81
C GLU A 943 28.99 11.99 -7.36
N GLN A 944 28.13 10.97 -7.26
CA GLN A 944 26.70 11.04 -7.62
C GLN A 944 25.94 12.11 -6.82
N LEU A 945 26.08 12.12 -5.49
CA LEU A 945 25.47 13.13 -4.62
C LEU A 945 26.01 14.54 -4.90
N LYS A 946 27.30 14.70 -5.23
CA LYS A 946 27.87 16.00 -5.60
C LYS A 946 27.26 16.53 -6.91
N THR A 947 26.97 15.68 -7.89
CA THR A 947 26.27 16.09 -9.12
C THR A 947 24.88 16.62 -8.79
N ILE A 948 24.08 15.89 -8.00
CA ILE A 948 22.76 16.37 -7.54
C ILE A 948 22.89 17.70 -6.78
N GLU A 949 23.84 17.81 -5.86
CA GLU A 949 24.07 19.03 -5.09
C GLU A 949 24.64 20.21 -5.89
N MET A 950 25.19 19.97 -7.08
CA MET A 950 25.56 21.02 -8.02
C MET A 950 24.29 21.52 -8.74
N HIS A 951 23.55 20.60 -9.36
CA HIS A 951 22.35 20.93 -10.14
C HIS A 951 21.26 21.58 -9.26
N LEU A 952 21.11 21.14 -8.00
CA LEU A 952 20.23 21.81 -7.02
C LEU A 952 20.68 23.23 -6.68
N LYS A 953 21.99 23.52 -6.62
CA LYS A 953 22.50 24.88 -6.35
C LYS A 953 22.34 25.80 -7.56
N ASP A 954 22.46 25.27 -8.78
CA ASP A 954 22.19 26.03 -10.01
C ASP A 954 20.70 26.30 -10.18
N ILE A 955 19.83 25.34 -9.84
CA ILE A 955 18.38 25.57 -9.74
C ILE A 955 18.04 26.60 -8.65
N GLU A 956 18.66 26.54 -7.46
CA GLU A 956 18.50 27.56 -6.41
C GLU A 956 19.04 28.94 -6.88
N ARG A 957 20.12 28.97 -7.65
CA ARG A 957 20.68 30.19 -8.26
C ARG A 957 19.67 30.82 -9.22
N MET A 958 19.09 30.02 -10.11
CA MET A 958 18.09 30.44 -11.09
C MET A 958 16.76 30.87 -10.45
N ASP A 959 16.23 30.13 -9.45
CA ASP A 959 15.04 30.57 -8.71
C ASP A 959 15.27 31.92 -8.03
N ARG A 960 16.44 32.14 -7.42
CA ARG A 960 16.81 33.44 -6.82
C ARG A 960 17.13 34.54 -7.84
N GLN A 961 17.28 34.22 -9.12
CA GLN A 961 17.31 35.22 -10.20
C GLN A 961 15.88 35.58 -10.59
N ALA A 962 15.03 34.59 -10.91
CA ALA A 962 13.62 34.80 -11.21
C ALA A 962 12.82 35.44 -10.05
N GLU A 963 13.14 35.14 -8.79
CA GLU A 963 12.49 35.78 -7.63
C GLU A 963 12.79 37.28 -7.55
N ARG A 964 13.96 37.74 -8.02
CA ARG A 964 14.27 39.18 -8.10
C ARG A 964 13.43 39.85 -9.15
N ILE A 965 13.40 39.29 -10.37
CA ILE A 965 12.57 39.76 -11.49
C ILE A 965 11.10 39.87 -11.03
N TYR A 966 10.57 38.81 -10.40
CA TYR A 966 9.21 38.76 -9.87
C TYR A 966 8.93 39.87 -8.84
N LYS A 967 9.83 40.07 -7.86
CA LYS A 967 9.69 41.13 -6.84
C LYS A 967 9.77 42.52 -7.47
N SER A 968 10.73 42.73 -8.37
CA SER A 968 10.99 44.00 -9.06
C SER A 968 9.77 44.44 -9.89
N ILE A 969 9.16 43.53 -10.66
CA ILE A 969 7.91 43.79 -11.40
C ILE A 969 6.74 44.02 -10.44
N THR A 970 6.64 43.26 -9.34
CA THR A 970 5.59 43.47 -8.31
C THR A 970 5.68 44.87 -7.69
N ASP A 971 6.89 45.33 -7.36
CA ASP A 971 7.14 46.68 -6.84
C ASP A 971 6.82 47.75 -7.90
N MET A 972 7.17 47.52 -9.18
CA MET A 972 6.80 48.43 -10.28
C MET A 972 5.27 48.55 -10.43
N LEU A 973 4.53 47.44 -10.32
CA LEU A 973 3.06 47.43 -10.40
C LEU A 973 2.42 48.21 -9.24
N ASP A 974 2.94 48.07 -8.02
CA ASP A 974 2.52 48.88 -6.87
C ASP A 974 2.86 50.38 -7.06
N LEU A 975 4.01 50.70 -7.68
CA LEU A 975 4.33 52.08 -8.09
C LEU A 975 3.37 52.60 -9.18
N LYS A 976 3.06 51.83 -10.23
CA LYS A 976 2.06 52.18 -11.25
C LYS A 976 0.69 52.43 -10.62
N GLN A 977 0.23 51.55 -9.72
CA GLN A 977 -1.03 51.74 -8.99
C GLN A 977 -1.03 53.02 -8.13
N LYS A 978 0.08 53.34 -7.45
CA LYS A 978 0.22 54.60 -6.69
C LYS A 978 0.14 55.83 -7.59
N HIS A 979 0.74 55.79 -8.79
CA HIS A 979 0.60 56.84 -9.79
C HIS A 979 -0.85 56.95 -10.30
N ALA A 980 -1.49 55.83 -10.66
CA ALA A 980 -2.88 55.79 -11.11
C ALA A 980 -3.84 56.41 -10.07
N ASN A 981 -3.74 56.01 -8.81
CA ASN A 981 -4.54 56.56 -7.70
C ASN A 981 -4.31 58.08 -7.53
N ALA A 982 -3.08 58.56 -7.70
CA ALA A 982 -2.75 59.97 -7.62
C ALA A 982 -3.30 60.79 -8.81
N PHE A 983 -3.39 60.18 -10.00
CA PHE A 983 -4.04 60.76 -11.17
C PHE A 983 -5.57 60.79 -11.03
N GLU A 984 -6.20 59.69 -10.63
CA GLU A 984 -7.65 59.63 -10.41
C GLU A 984 -8.11 60.69 -9.39
N ALA A 985 -7.45 60.74 -8.23
CA ALA A 985 -7.72 61.74 -7.19
C ALA A 985 -7.51 63.19 -7.69
N ARG A 986 -6.65 63.40 -8.70
CA ARG A 986 -6.47 64.70 -9.34
C ARG A 986 -7.56 65.01 -10.37
N PHE A 987 -7.88 64.08 -11.27
CA PHE A 987 -8.91 64.28 -12.28
C PHE A 987 -10.28 64.53 -11.63
N ALA A 988 -10.62 63.78 -10.57
CA ALA A 988 -11.83 64.04 -9.77
C ALA A 988 -11.84 65.45 -9.16
N ARG A 989 -10.69 65.95 -8.68
CA ARG A 989 -10.55 67.29 -8.11
C ARG A 989 -10.70 68.40 -9.16
N ASP A 990 -10.08 68.22 -10.32
CA ASP A 990 -10.05 69.22 -11.38
C ASP A 990 -11.41 69.22 -12.15
N GLN A 991 -12.09 68.06 -12.26
CA GLN A 991 -13.50 67.95 -12.67
C GLN A 991 -14.44 68.69 -11.70
N ALA A 992 -14.30 68.48 -10.38
CA ALA A 992 -15.09 69.19 -9.38
C ALA A 992 -14.89 70.71 -9.43
N ALA A 993 -13.67 71.17 -9.73
CA ALA A 993 -13.38 72.59 -9.95
C ALA A 993 -14.03 73.14 -11.23
N GLY A 994 -14.11 72.34 -12.31
CA GLY A 994 -14.86 72.68 -13.53
C GLY A 994 -16.35 72.88 -13.26
N THR A 995 -16.99 71.92 -12.60
CA THR A 995 -18.41 71.99 -12.20
C THR A 995 -18.71 73.21 -11.32
N ALA A 996 -17.79 73.56 -10.42
CA ALA A 996 -17.92 74.75 -9.56
C ALA A 996 -17.82 76.09 -10.32
N ARG A 997 -17.04 76.17 -11.41
CA ARG A 997 -17.03 77.35 -12.28
C ARG A 997 -18.31 77.46 -13.10
N GLN A 998 -18.79 76.34 -13.64
CA GLN A 998 -19.99 76.29 -14.48
C GLN A 998 -21.24 76.76 -13.72
N SER A 999 -21.37 76.44 -12.43
CA SER A 999 -22.47 76.93 -11.60
C SER A 999 -22.42 78.44 -11.34
N GLN A 1000 -21.23 79.06 -11.26
CA GLN A 1000 -21.12 80.53 -11.19
C GLN A 1000 -21.53 81.19 -12.51
N THR A 1001 -21.17 80.64 -13.67
CA THR A 1001 -21.55 81.21 -14.98
C THR A 1001 -23.07 81.26 -15.16
N ILE A 1002 -23.79 80.21 -14.76
CA ILE A 1002 -25.26 80.15 -14.79
C ILE A 1002 -25.88 81.24 -13.89
N MET A 1003 -25.34 81.42 -12.69
CA MET A 1003 -25.79 82.44 -11.72
C MET A 1003 -25.67 83.87 -12.28
N VAL A 1004 -24.53 84.20 -12.91
CA VAL A 1004 -24.33 85.50 -13.57
C VAL A 1004 -25.34 85.71 -14.71
N PHE A 1005 -25.59 84.67 -15.53
CA PHE A 1005 -26.54 84.75 -16.64
C PHE A 1005 -27.98 85.04 -16.18
N THR A 1006 -28.41 84.45 -15.06
CA THR A 1006 -29.73 84.75 -14.47
C THR A 1006 -29.85 86.19 -13.98
N ILE A 1007 -28.79 86.76 -13.38
CA ILE A 1007 -28.80 88.15 -12.88
C ILE A 1007 -28.90 89.15 -14.05
N VAL A 1008 -28.10 88.95 -15.12
CA VAL A 1008 -28.12 89.81 -16.32
C VAL A 1008 -29.50 89.80 -16.97
N THR A 1009 -30.12 88.61 -17.09
CA THR A 1009 -31.42 88.45 -17.75
C THR A 1009 -32.55 89.18 -17.01
N ILE A 1010 -32.56 89.14 -15.68
CA ILE A 1010 -33.58 89.80 -14.84
C ILE A 1010 -33.46 91.33 -14.90
N ILE A 1011 -32.24 91.87 -14.97
CA ILE A 1011 -32.01 93.33 -14.92
C ILE A 1011 -32.23 94.00 -16.29
N PHE A 1012 -31.65 93.44 -17.36
CA PHE A 1012 -31.59 94.15 -18.64
C PHE A 1012 -32.89 94.07 -19.45
N LEU A 1013 -33.63 92.96 -19.39
CA LEU A 1013 -34.80 92.74 -20.25
C LEU A 1013 -35.95 93.75 -20.00
N PRO A 1014 -36.31 94.10 -18.74
CA PRO A 1014 -37.27 95.18 -18.48
C PRO A 1014 -36.75 96.57 -18.91
N LEU A 1015 -35.44 96.80 -18.77
CA LEU A 1015 -34.78 98.06 -19.14
C LEU A 1015 -34.81 98.28 -20.66
N SER A 1016 -34.57 97.23 -21.45
CA SER A 1016 -34.72 97.23 -22.91
C SER A 1016 -36.15 97.51 -23.35
N PHE A 1017 -37.16 96.97 -22.65
CA PHE A 1017 -38.57 97.23 -22.95
C PHE A 1017 -38.95 98.70 -22.70
N ILE A 1018 -38.50 99.29 -21.59
CA ILE A 1018 -38.71 100.71 -21.28
C ILE A 1018 -38.02 101.59 -22.35
N ALA A 1019 -36.78 101.29 -22.71
CA ALA A 1019 -36.06 102.04 -23.74
C ALA A 1019 -36.75 101.98 -25.12
N ALA A 1020 -37.29 100.81 -25.50
CA ALA A 1020 -38.03 100.64 -26.74
C ALA A 1020 -39.32 101.48 -26.79
N PHE A 1021 -40.04 101.64 -25.67
CA PHE A 1021 -41.24 102.47 -25.61
C PHE A 1021 -40.92 103.96 -25.89
N PHE A 1022 -39.80 104.48 -25.34
CA PHE A 1022 -39.40 105.87 -25.55
C PHE A 1022 -38.81 106.16 -26.95
N ALA A 1023 -38.52 105.13 -27.75
CA ALA A 1023 -38.19 105.30 -29.17
C ALA A 1023 -39.42 105.61 -30.05
N ILE A 1024 -40.65 105.38 -29.56
CA ILE A 1024 -41.88 105.59 -30.34
C ILE A 1024 -42.41 107.02 -30.09
N ASN A 1025 -42.28 107.89 -31.09
CA ASN A 1025 -42.57 109.33 -30.99
C ASN A 1025 -44.07 109.66 -31.07
N ILE A 1026 -44.86 109.17 -30.09
CA ILE A 1026 -46.30 109.44 -29.97
C ILE A 1026 -46.51 110.75 -29.22
N ARG A 1027 -46.85 111.83 -29.93
CA ARG A 1027 -47.10 113.15 -29.30
C ARG A 1027 -48.36 113.16 -28.44
N GLU A 1028 -49.47 112.66 -28.97
CA GLU A 1028 -50.74 112.45 -28.28
C GLU A 1028 -51.38 111.15 -28.77
N PHE A 1029 -52.19 110.48 -27.92
CA PHE A 1029 -52.89 109.25 -28.29
C PHE A 1029 -54.28 109.57 -28.88
N PRO A 1030 -54.51 109.33 -30.19
CA PRO A 1030 -55.77 109.71 -30.83
C PRO A 1030 -56.90 108.70 -30.56
N ARG A 1031 -58.11 109.23 -30.34
CA ARG A 1031 -59.39 108.52 -30.53
C ARG A 1031 -60.38 109.46 -31.22
N SER A 1032 -61.44 108.90 -31.80
CA SER A 1032 -62.28 109.51 -32.83
C SER A 1032 -63.04 110.77 -32.40
N GLU A 1033 -62.80 111.87 -33.12
CA GLU A 1033 -63.68 112.99 -33.54
C GLU A 1033 -64.70 113.65 -32.59
N SER A 1034 -64.82 113.27 -31.31
CA SER A 1034 -65.72 113.96 -30.37
C SER A 1034 -65.27 113.93 -28.89
N GLY A 1035 -63.97 113.85 -28.60
CA GLY A 1035 -63.44 113.83 -27.24
C GLY A 1035 -62.02 114.36 -27.13
N THR A 1036 -61.66 114.93 -25.97
CA THR A 1036 -60.34 115.50 -25.70
C THR A 1036 -59.26 114.42 -25.53
N SER A 1037 -58.05 114.72 -26.00
CA SER A 1037 -56.92 113.79 -26.02
C SER A 1037 -56.30 113.54 -24.64
N LEU A 1038 -55.72 112.34 -24.46
CA LEU A 1038 -54.99 111.97 -23.24
C LEU A 1038 -53.50 112.34 -23.38
N PRO A 1039 -52.95 113.17 -22.47
CA PRO A 1039 -51.55 113.58 -22.53
C PRO A 1039 -50.59 112.46 -22.12
N LEU A 1040 -49.44 112.41 -22.80
CA LEU A 1040 -48.37 111.41 -22.60
C LEU A 1040 -47.87 111.32 -21.13
N SER A 1041 -47.99 112.42 -20.37
CA SER A 1041 -47.65 112.51 -18.94
C SER A 1041 -48.50 111.60 -18.03
N TRP A 1042 -49.73 111.25 -18.44
CA TRP A 1042 -50.60 110.37 -17.65
C TRP A 1042 -50.24 108.89 -17.87
N VAL A 1043 -50.03 108.49 -19.13
CA VAL A 1043 -49.68 107.11 -19.53
C VAL A 1043 -48.31 106.71 -18.97
N SER A 1044 -47.31 107.58 -19.13
CA SER A 1044 -45.95 107.35 -18.62
C SER A 1044 -45.91 107.16 -17.10
N LYS A 1045 -46.69 107.94 -16.33
CA LYS A 1045 -46.77 107.82 -14.86
C LYS A 1045 -47.19 106.43 -14.39
N TYR A 1046 -48.19 105.82 -15.04
CA TYR A 1046 -48.63 104.46 -14.71
C TYR A 1046 -47.67 103.39 -15.21
N MET A 1047 -47.13 103.53 -16.43
CA MET A 1047 -46.20 102.55 -16.98
C MET A 1047 -44.89 102.45 -16.17
N PHE A 1048 -44.31 103.60 -15.77
CA PHE A 1048 -43.17 103.62 -14.86
C PHE A 1048 -43.54 103.09 -13.46
N GLY A 1049 -44.69 103.47 -12.91
CA GLY A 1049 -45.13 103.01 -11.59
C GLY A 1049 -45.22 101.49 -11.48
N ILE A 1050 -45.82 100.84 -12.47
CA ILE A 1050 -45.92 99.37 -12.53
C ILE A 1050 -44.55 98.73 -12.83
N GLY A 1051 -43.79 99.29 -13.78
CA GLY A 1051 -42.46 98.78 -14.15
C GLY A 1051 -41.45 98.76 -13.00
N PHE A 1052 -41.38 99.83 -12.20
CA PHE A 1052 -40.52 99.90 -11.03
C PHE A 1052 -41.04 99.04 -9.86
N ALA A 1053 -42.37 98.96 -9.67
CA ALA A 1053 -42.97 98.13 -8.62
C ALA A 1053 -42.69 96.62 -8.81
N VAL A 1054 -42.52 96.14 -10.04
CA VAL A 1054 -42.18 94.72 -10.32
C VAL A 1054 -40.67 94.47 -10.36
N SER A 1055 -39.87 95.41 -10.91
CA SER A 1055 -38.42 95.21 -11.06
C SER A 1055 -37.64 95.35 -9.75
N ILE A 1056 -38.00 96.31 -8.87
CA ILE A 1056 -37.25 96.54 -7.62
C ILE A 1056 -37.28 95.32 -6.68
N PRO A 1057 -38.43 94.64 -6.44
CA PRO A 1057 -38.45 93.41 -5.65
C PRO A 1057 -37.63 92.26 -6.26
N LEU A 1058 -37.65 92.10 -7.58
CA LEU A 1058 -36.86 91.05 -8.26
C LEU A 1058 -35.35 91.30 -8.13
N ILE A 1059 -34.91 92.56 -8.23
CA ILE A 1059 -33.51 92.95 -8.03
C ILE A 1059 -33.10 92.73 -6.56
N ALA A 1060 -33.95 93.10 -5.60
CA ALA A 1060 -33.70 92.84 -4.18
C ALA A 1060 -33.60 91.35 -3.86
N ILE A 1061 -34.47 90.51 -4.42
CA ILE A 1061 -34.42 89.05 -4.28
C ILE A 1061 -33.12 88.51 -4.89
N ALA A 1062 -32.75 88.92 -6.10
CA ALA A 1062 -31.53 88.48 -6.79
C ALA A 1062 -30.26 88.79 -5.98
N LEU A 1063 -30.17 89.98 -5.39
CA LEU A 1063 -29.04 90.37 -4.53
C LEU A 1063 -29.03 89.63 -3.18
N SER A 1064 -30.20 89.27 -2.63
CA SER A 1064 -30.30 88.59 -1.33
C SER A 1064 -29.87 87.11 -1.33
N LEU A 1065 -29.77 86.48 -2.51
CA LEU A 1065 -29.51 85.04 -2.63
C LEU A 1065 -28.10 84.63 -2.15
N ASP A 1066 -27.09 85.48 -2.34
CA ASP A 1066 -25.70 85.17 -1.94
C ASP A 1066 -25.54 85.23 -0.39
N ASP A 1067 -26.25 86.14 0.26
CA ASP A 1067 -26.18 86.36 1.71
C ASP A 1067 -26.78 85.19 2.53
N ILE A 1068 -27.70 84.40 1.96
CA ILE A 1068 -28.22 83.18 2.60
C ILE A 1068 -27.08 82.17 2.82
N GLY A 1069 -26.13 82.06 1.89
CA GLY A 1069 -24.93 81.24 2.04
C GLY A 1069 -24.02 81.75 3.17
N HIS A 1070 -23.93 83.07 3.35
CA HIS A 1070 -23.22 83.67 4.46
C HIS A 1070 -23.94 83.47 5.81
N LEU A 1071 -25.26 83.55 5.86
CA LEU A 1071 -26.05 83.27 7.07
C LEU A 1071 -25.86 81.81 7.52
N PHE A 1072 -25.95 80.85 6.62
CA PHE A 1072 -25.74 79.43 6.93
C PHE A 1072 -24.30 79.14 7.39
N ARG A 1073 -23.30 79.77 6.77
CA ARG A 1073 -21.90 79.71 7.22
C ARG A 1073 -21.71 80.36 8.61
N ARG A 1074 -22.43 81.45 8.90
CA ARG A 1074 -22.37 82.16 10.20
C ARG A 1074 -22.99 81.32 11.32
N VAL A 1075 -24.16 80.69 11.09
CA VAL A 1075 -24.80 79.75 12.02
C VAL A 1075 -23.92 78.51 12.25
N ARG A 1076 -23.34 77.92 11.19
CA ARG A 1076 -22.44 76.77 11.33
C ARG A 1076 -21.14 77.11 12.07
N ARG A 1077 -20.62 78.35 11.92
CA ARG A 1077 -19.46 78.87 12.68
C ARG A 1077 -19.79 79.21 14.14
N THR A 1078 -20.95 79.80 14.46
CA THR A 1078 -21.31 80.09 15.85
C THR A 1078 -21.59 78.81 16.64
N LEU A 1079 -22.15 77.76 16.01
CA LEU A 1079 -22.30 76.44 16.62
C LEU A 1079 -20.96 75.75 16.91
N THR A 1080 -19.96 75.82 16.02
CA THR A 1080 -18.62 75.28 16.32
C THR A 1080 -17.83 76.15 17.31
N GLN A 1081 -17.92 77.48 17.23
CA GLN A 1081 -17.27 78.37 18.19
C GLN A 1081 -17.88 78.27 19.60
N ARG A 1082 -19.17 77.96 19.75
CA ARG A 1082 -19.78 77.64 21.06
C ARG A 1082 -19.30 76.31 21.67
N ARG A 1083 -18.81 75.35 20.86
CA ARG A 1083 -18.09 74.17 21.39
C ARG A 1083 -16.64 74.52 21.77
N LEU A 1084 -15.91 75.24 20.90
CA LEU A 1084 -14.48 75.50 21.09
C LEU A 1084 -14.15 76.60 22.14
N LYS A 1085 -15.11 77.44 22.54
CA LYS A 1085 -14.89 78.47 23.58
C LYS A 1085 -15.10 77.98 25.02
N LYS A 1086 -15.15 76.66 25.26
CA LYS A 1086 -15.12 76.06 26.61
C LYS A 1086 -13.80 75.36 26.96
N GLU A 1087 -12.83 75.31 26.04
CA GLU A 1087 -11.63 74.45 26.14
C GLU A 1087 -10.28 75.19 26.06
N ARG A 1088 -10.24 76.52 26.22
CA ARG A 1088 -8.97 77.27 26.39
C ARG A 1088 -9.05 78.32 27.48
N ALA A 1089 -8.74 77.90 28.70
CA ALA A 1089 -8.60 78.76 29.88
C ALA A 1089 -7.55 78.24 30.89
N SER A 1090 -6.45 77.64 30.41
CA SER A 1090 -5.25 77.36 31.22
C SER A 1090 -3.98 77.13 30.36
N GLN A 1091 -2.85 77.55 30.93
CA GLN A 1091 -1.45 77.20 30.64
C GLN A 1091 -0.86 76.64 31.96
N PRO A 1092 0.37 76.08 32.05
CA PRO A 1092 1.49 76.10 31.10
C PRO A 1092 2.10 74.70 30.81
N GLY A 1093 3.31 74.66 30.24
CA GLY A 1093 4.23 73.50 30.37
C GLY A 1093 4.95 73.50 31.73
N ASP A 1094 5.88 72.60 32.02
CA ASP A 1094 6.54 71.58 31.17
C ASP A 1094 6.84 70.31 32.01
N GLY A 1095 7.15 69.19 31.35
CA GLY A 1095 7.68 67.98 31.97
C GLY A 1095 6.66 66.87 32.32
N SER A 1096 6.61 65.84 31.46
CA SER A 1096 6.26 64.43 31.78
C SER A 1096 4.97 64.13 32.56
N LEU A 1097 3.89 63.72 31.86
CA LEU A 1097 2.82 62.89 32.46
C LEU A 1097 2.10 61.97 31.44
N ASP A 1098 1.42 60.95 31.98
CA ASP A 1098 0.69 59.89 31.27
C ASP A 1098 -0.52 60.35 30.42
N THR A 1099 -0.90 59.49 29.46
CA THR A 1099 -2.17 59.62 28.70
C THR A 1099 -2.99 58.32 28.66
N LEU A 1100 -2.95 57.55 29.75
CA LEU A 1100 -3.77 56.35 29.94
C LEU A 1100 -5.23 56.73 30.29
N THR A 1101 -6.02 57.18 29.30
CA THR A 1101 -7.52 57.17 29.36
C THR A 1101 -8.26 57.42 28.04
N PHE A 1102 -7.60 57.73 26.91
CA PHE A 1102 -8.32 57.92 25.62
C PHE A 1102 -8.55 56.62 24.83
N ALA A 1103 -7.90 55.52 25.22
CA ALA A 1103 -7.96 54.23 24.52
C ALA A 1103 -9.30 53.47 24.64
N GLN A 1104 -10.14 53.80 25.63
CA GLN A 1104 -11.40 53.08 25.91
C GLN A 1104 -12.67 53.74 25.33
N ALA A 1105 -12.57 54.94 24.74
CA ALA A 1105 -13.69 55.58 24.03
C ALA A 1105 -13.65 55.35 22.50
N LEU A 1106 -12.47 55.08 21.92
CA LEU A 1106 -12.28 54.85 20.49
C LEU A 1106 -12.29 53.37 20.07
N SER A 1107 -12.24 52.44 21.02
CA SER A 1107 -12.26 50.99 20.77
C SER A 1107 -13.64 50.45 20.34
N VAL A 1108 -14.72 51.14 20.70
CA VAL A 1108 -16.12 50.72 20.41
C VAL A 1108 -16.62 51.21 19.04
N ALA A 1109 -15.95 52.19 18.43
CA ALA A 1109 -16.32 52.75 17.12
C ALA A 1109 -15.41 52.29 15.96
N ARG A 1110 -14.51 51.31 16.20
CA ARG A 1110 -13.58 50.76 15.20
C ARG A 1110 -13.61 49.23 15.04
N SER A 1111 -14.48 48.54 15.80
CA SER A 1111 -14.65 47.08 15.75
C SER A 1111 -15.85 46.60 14.92
N THR A 1112 -16.74 47.51 14.47
CA THR A 1112 -18.08 47.16 13.95
C THR A 1112 -18.39 47.71 12.56
N ARG A 1113 -17.38 47.74 11.66
CA ARG A 1113 -17.61 47.65 10.19
C ARG A 1113 -16.37 47.14 9.44
N LYS A 1114 -15.83 46.01 9.91
CA LYS A 1114 -14.97 45.12 9.13
C LYS A 1114 -15.58 43.71 9.12
N SER A 1115 -16.61 43.56 8.31
CA SER A 1115 -17.18 42.27 7.89
C SER A 1115 -17.88 42.49 6.54
N ILE A 1116 -17.94 41.43 5.72
CA ILE A 1116 -18.23 41.46 4.28
C ILE A 1116 -17.04 42.07 3.48
N GLU A 1117 -16.79 41.51 2.29
CA GLU A 1117 -15.70 41.87 1.35
C GLU A 1117 -14.24 41.72 1.85
N THR A 1118 -13.88 40.52 2.33
CA THR A 1118 -12.55 39.92 2.03
C THR A 1118 -12.52 38.38 2.24
N GLU A 1119 -13.42 37.65 1.56
CA GLU A 1119 -13.57 36.19 1.73
C GLU A 1119 -13.76 35.46 0.38
N TRP A 1120 -12.91 35.75 -0.61
CA TRP A 1120 -13.01 35.09 -1.94
C TRP A 1120 -11.69 34.83 -2.71
N ILE A 1121 -10.52 35.23 -2.21
CA ILE A 1121 -9.21 34.92 -2.85
C ILE A 1121 -8.18 34.44 -1.81
N ARG A 1122 -8.57 33.43 -1.03
CA ARG A 1122 -7.67 32.53 -0.28
C ARG A 1122 -8.41 31.19 -0.15
N GLU A 1123 -7.69 30.07 -0.25
CA GLU A 1123 -8.22 28.68 -0.27
C GLU A 1123 -8.74 28.14 -1.62
N ARG A 1124 -7.96 28.38 -2.68
CA ARG A 1124 -7.48 27.24 -3.49
C ARG A 1124 -5.97 27.10 -3.30
N PHE A 1125 -5.47 25.88 -3.49
CA PHE A 1125 -4.08 25.43 -3.21
C PHE A 1125 -3.68 25.38 -1.72
N SER A 1126 -4.20 24.37 -1.01
CA SER A 1126 -3.32 23.45 -0.26
C SER A 1126 -4.00 22.08 -0.05
N THR A 1127 -3.20 21.04 0.10
CA THR A 1127 -3.58 19.71 0.60
C THR A 1127 -2.71 19.43 1.84
N SER A 1128 -2.97 18.51 2.78
CA SER A 1128 -3.79 17.29 2.78
C SER A 1128 -4.02 16.81 4.23
N THR A 1129 -5.10 16.08 4.55
CA THR A 1129 -5.03 14.68 5.10
C THR A 1129 -6.35 14.11 5.65
N ARG A 1130 -6.63 12.85 5.25
CA ARG A 1130 -7.44 11.80 5.95
C ARG A 1130 -8.98 11.95 6.04
N PRO A 1131 -9.74 10.83 6.25
CA PRO A 1131 -10.88 10.52 5.38
C PRO A 1131 -12.18 10.08 6.14
N PRO A 1132 -13.11 9.20 5.66
CA PRO A 1132 -14.53 9.56 5.59
C PRO A 1132 -15.47 8.72 6.50
N PRO A 1133 -16.75 9.11 6.63
CA PRO A 1133 -17.81 8.45 5.84
C PRO A 1133 -18.98 9.39 5.42
N VAL A 1134 -20.02 9.07 4.62
CA VAL A 1134 -20.36 8.13 3.51
C VAL A 1134 -21.71 8.67 2.90
N VAL A 1135 -22.27 8.06 1.84
CA VAL A 1135 -23.61 8.30 1.21
C VAL A 1135 -23.66 9.33 0.06
N ARG A 1136 -24.45 8.98 -0.98
CA ARG A 1136 -24.83 9.65 -2.25
C ARG A 1136 -26.38 9.71 -2.31
N PRO A 1137 -27.04 10.27 -3.36
CA PRO A 1137 -26.79 11.47 -4.18
C PRO A 1137 -28.08 12.35 -4.29
N GLU A 1138 -28.07 13.41 -5.12
CA GLU A 1138 -29.02 13.67 -6.25
C GLU A 1138 -28.67 15.02 -6.92
N ILE A 1139 -28.32 15.09 -8.23
CA ILE A 1139 -29.14 15.17 -9.47
C ILE A 1139 -29.63 16.60 -9.84
N ARG A 1140 -28.99 17.20 -10.89
CA ARG A 1140 -29.49 18.21 -11.88
C ARG A 1140 -30.07 19.55 -11.35
N GLN A 1141 -30.11 20.70 -12.03
CA GLN A 1141 -29.56 21.28 -13.28
C GLN A 1141 -29.66 22.84 -13.15
N THR A 1142 -29.33 23.77 -14.06
CA THR A 1142 -29.04 23.72 -15.51
C THR A 1142 -27.72 24.47 -15.84
N ALA A 1143 -27.73 25.60 -16.58
CA ALA A 1143 -26.54 26.32 -17.03
C ALA A 1143 -26.83 27.78 -17.46
N THR A 1144 -25.89 28.70 -17.19
CA THR A 1144 -25.53 29.94 -17.93
C THR A 1144 -24.27 30.52 -17.24
N GLY A 1145 -23.25 31.07 -17.90
CA GLY A 1145 -22.98 31.15 -19.35
C GLY A 1145 -22.39 32.50 -19.76
N PHE A 1146 -21.06 32.63 -19.82
CA PHE A 1146 -20.33 33.62 -20.64
C PHE A 1146 -18.87 33.19 -20.83
N LYS A 1147 -18.24 33.57 -21.95
CA LYS A 1147 -16.86 33.21 -22.31
C LYS A 1147 -16.25 34.35 -23.13
N MET A 1148 -14.98 34.67 -22.89
CA MET A 1148 -14.17 35.57 -23.73
C MET A 1148 -12.89 34.86 -24.14
N THR A 1149 -12.34 35.23 -25.30
CA THR A 1149 -11.21 34.56 -25.96
C THR A 1149 -10.10 35.57 -26.27
N ARG A 1150 -8.85 35.27 -25.85
CA ARG A 1150 -7.65 35.90 -26.44
C ARG A 1150 -7.47 35.38 -27.89
N THR A 1151 -6.84 36.16 -28.75
CA THR A 1151 -6.76 35.93 -30.21
C THR A 1151 -5.33 36.14 -30.73
N SER A 1152 -4.93 35.34 -31.72
CA SER A 1152 -3.82 35.62 -32.64
C SER A 1152 -4.14 35.04 -34.02
N GLY A 1153 -3.57 35.63 -35.07
CA GLY A 1153 -3.75 35.20 -36.46
C GLY A 1153 -3.04 33.88 -36.83
N ASP A 1154 -3.07 33.42 -38.08
CA ASP A 1154 -3.46 34.19 -39.29
C ASP A 1154 -4.16 33.40 -40.41
N LEU A 1155 -4.68 34.19 -41.36
CA LEU A 1155 -4.94 33.98 -42.81
C LEU A 1155 -4.42 32.67 -43.49
N GLU A 1156 -5.05 32.13 -44.55
CA GLU A 1156 -6.26 32.50 -45.32
C GLU A 1156 -6.74 31.30 -46.20
N ARG A 1157 -7.85 31.49 -46.93
CA ARG A 1157 -8.33 30.73 -48.12
C ARG A 1157 -8.88 29.32 -47.87
N GLY A 1158 -10.20 29.22 -47.86
CA GLY A 1158 -10.93 27.99 -48.15
C GLY A 1158 -11.57 28.01 -49.54
N THR A 1159 -12.07 26.85 -49.97
CA THR A 1159 -13.03 26.73 -51.09
C THR A 1159 -14.20 25.86 -50.69
N GLN A 1160 -15.38 26.25 -51.16
CA GLN A 1160 -16.68 25.61 -50.95
C GLN A 1160 -16.72 24.19 -51.54
N VAL A 1161 -17.59 23.30 -51.02
CA VAL A 1161 -18.80 22.82 -51.73
C VAL A 1161 -19.60 21.79 -50.89
N ARG A 1162 -20.83 22.19 -50.56
CA ARG A 1162 -22.13 21.47 -50.43
C ARG A 1162 -22.25 19.93 -50.24
N ASP A 1163 -23.13 19.64 -49.25
CA ASP A 1163 -24.35 18.79 -49.30
C ASP A 1163 -24.32 17.24 -49.20
N LEU A 1164 -25.47 16.71 -48.74
CA LEU A 1164 -25.92 15.30 -48.61
C LEU A 1164 -25.19 14.47 -47.52
N ALA A 1165 -25.76 14.07 -46.36
CA ALA A 1165 -27.11 13.81 -45.85
C ALA A 1165 -27.71 12.41 -46.16
N VAL A 1166 -28.35 11.80 -45.12
CA VAL A 1166 -29.01 10.47 -45.11
C VAL A 1166 -27.98 9.30 -45.14
N SER A 1167 -28.11 8.17 -44.44
CA SER A 1167 -29.27 7.55 -43.77
C SER A 1167 -29.06 7.17 -42.30
N LYS A 1168 -30.18 7.03 -41.59
CA LYS A 1168 -30.35 6.23 -40.39
C LYS A 1168 -30.07 4.74 -40.65
N ALA A 1169 -29.52 4.07 -39.65
CA ALA A 1169 -29.98 2.77 -39.14
C ALA A 1169 -29.82 2.82 -37.62
#